data_AF-A0A3R7RDG5-F1
#
_entry.id   AF-A0A3R7RDG5-F1
#
_cell.length_a   1.000
_cell.length_b   1.000
_cell.length_c   1.000
_cell.angle_alpha   90.00
_cell.angle_beta   90.00
_cell.angle_gamma   90.00
#
_symmetry.space_group_name_H-M   'P 1'
#
loop_
_entity.id
_entity.type
_entity.pdbx_description
1 polymer ?
#
loop_
_entity_poly.entity_id
_entity_poly.type
_entity_poly.pdbx_seq_one_letter_code
_entity_poly.pdbx_strand_id
1 'polypeptide(L)'
;MGMTTSKTRQTSETSPIPSSSSSRLEANLSALGPQNHAAADAIRSSADLPIELETAEDGRLTGVWQGRRLASARRPGEETARLIGGIDYRESACIVVAGFGLGDHVEMIARRLGRTGVLLVLETDTALLKAVMSRFDLTDWFNRSRILLRVDENDAAGLALGLRGFESILMLGTSIIEHPPSRNRLSDATAVFTRSLVDITATARTSIYTALTRCSSTIENQLSNLDRYAIGSGIEDLAGIAAGRLGVVVSAGPSLRKNLPLLAAPGVRDRCVIVATQTTLKPLLAAGVAPHFVTALDYHPISRRFYEGIDPAAVEDTELIIDSKVHRAVPAAWPGRIRCIPSPELDQFLGPLAAGHPPLEASATVAHLAYVLARHLGCDPVALIGQDLGFTDGLYYAPGTAIHDVWLPELNAFNTIETMEWERIVRHRTHLAEREDVHGRRIFTDAQMLNYLQLFEMRFTADVASGLTVIDATEGGVRKAGSEARTLADTLATHAGSEQEAVDLPRASEAVPAKRSALIKRLEGLATEIREVSKASDGTLEILRSMLADQHDERRMNRLFDRLATMQTLVAERESARKIIDVINQVGVYKRMRADRRIELSTDLEPHEKQRAEIERDIVNVEWTRDASDLLVDLIDRTGETIRTGEFVESAPDRTVIERTAGIQTEDTGEATVIAVVPVDPAFGGTGVSRSLGSNLADRSIFRRTVERLGTATGIKTIVLLVPDDFDVENAFDRSLVGLPVEIRRCGASVFGPEHEAIRIARAVAPTSWRGGIHGLTAFDEVLAPGPTAAVMEELDADAALLVGPDWSLLPITGRGGVDELVQRFTERPRSPYVFTQGPPGLAAMIVGRSTVHAMANRRSRFATVGHLLGYRSERPQGDQIVGDLCVSTDSTVRSAIGRFTADSPRQLMRIGRAIEPLFRDDRAVEPDAPELAVRMEHRIMTGPLLSPQFLRVELTTGRVGVHAGTPHAGEIQRAPMEESTFRRIVEPLGKTGDSALFLDGVGDPLLHPRFDEFIEIAIDAGVRVVSLRTDLAVSEDIVDRLLATRVGVVEVDLDAETAETHRLLHGPGHFERVISNLERLIAGRRRLGPSVEVPLPIELDFALPWIVPRCVRRVENIAEIPEFFERWRRRLGVAVIDGPVRWPESYGVEPDPLSDTWPPARYDEAVNATRMTILADGSAPSAETDLFGTTSVGKVGERSLHDLWQDVVQIRRRESDGRSGTSRPFQPARS
;
A
#
# COMPACT_ATOMS: atom_id res chain seq x y z
N MET A 1 16.42 56.35 32.24
CA MET A 1 16.84 57.38 33.23
C MET A 1 17.78 56.72 34.22
N GLY A 2 18.98 57.27 34.38
CA GLY A 2 20.02 56.69 35.23
C GLY A 2 19.76 56.90 36.72
N MET A 3 20.00 55.86 37.51
CA MET A 3 20.23 55.98 38.95
C MET A 3 21.28 54.95 39.38
N THR A 4 22.48 55.47 39.62
CA THR A 4 23.56 54.85 40.37
C THR A 4 23.17 54.72 41.84
N THR A 5 23.22 53.51 42.41
CA THR A 5 23.33 53.33 43.88
C THR A 5 24.25 52.17 44.25
N SER A 6 25.38 52.56 44.84
CA SER A 6 26.12 51.96 45.96
C SER A 6 26.10 50.43 46.17
N LYS A 7 27.27 49.81 45.96
CA LYS A 7 27.65 48.49 46.49
C LYS A 7 27.66 48.54 48.02
N THR A 8 26.73 47.81 48.65
CA THR A 8 26.87 47.38 50.04
C THR A 8 27.16 45.88 50.02
N ARG A 9 28.36 45.47 50.44
CA ARG A 9 28.74 44.06 50.65
C ARG A 9 27.85 43.49 51.76
N GLN A 10 26.82 42.74 51.39
CA GLN A 10 26.22 41.75 52.29
C GLN A 10 27.18 40.55 52.35
N THR A 11 27.61 40.25 53.56
CA THR A 11 28.26 38.99 53.94
C THR A 11 27.34 37.83 53.56
N SER A 12 27.84 36.90 52.75
CA SER A 12 27.14 35.68 52.36
C SER A 12 26.91 34.78 53.57
N GLU A 13 25.68 34.75 54.09
CA GLU A 13 25.22 33.65 54.92
C GLU A 13 25.24 32.38 54.06
N THR A 14 26.15 31.47 54.37
CA THR A 14 26.20 30.13 53.78
C THR A 14 24.94 29.39 54.18
N SER A 15 24.12 28.99 53.20
CA SER A 15 22.94 28.16 53.46
C SER A 15 23.37 26.88 54.19
N PRO A 16 22.70 26.49 55.29
CA PRO A 16 23.07 25.29 56.03
C PRO A 16 22.90 24.05 55.14
N ILE A 17 23.88 23.14 55.17
CA ILE A 17 23.82 21.88 54.43
C ILE A 17 22.61 21.08 54.94
N PRO A 18 21.67 20.67 54.06
CA PRO A 18 20.45 20.01 54.47
C PRO A 18 20.70 18.62 55.07
N SER A 19 20.06 18.35 56.22
CA SER A 19 20.10 17.04 56.88
C SER A 19 19.14 16.03 56.23
N SER A 20 19.50 14.75 56.25
CA SER A 20 18.65 13.67 55.74
C SER A 20 17.39 13.51 56.61
N SER A 21 16.22 13.31 55.98
CA SER A 21 14.94 13.09 56.64
C SER A 21 14.09 12.08 55.86
N SER A 22 13.59 11.04 56.56
CA SER A 22 12.68 10.05 55.99
C SER A 22 11.31 10.63 55.65
N SER A 23 10.80 11.58 56.44
CA SER A 23 9.53 12.25 56.15
C SER A 23 9.60 13.09 54.88
N ARG A 24 10.77 13.66 54.58
CA ARG A 24 11.01 14.43 53.34
C ARG A 24 11.08 13.52 52.12
N LEU A 25 11.75 12.36 52.25
CA LEU A 25 11.78 11.36 51.19
C LEU A 25 10.35 10.94 50.79
N GLU A 26 9.51 10.56 51.75
CA GLU A 26 8.14 10.14 51.44
C GLU A 26 7.27 11.28 50.87
N ALA A 27 7.46 12.52 51.35
CA ALA A 27 6.77 13.67 50.78
C ALA A 27 7.15 13.89 49.29
N ASN A 28 8.44 13.78 48.95
CA ASN A 28 8.92 13.89 47.58
C ASN A 28 8.42 12.74 46.69
N LEU A 29 8.49 11.49 47.18
CA LEU A 29 8.01 10.32 46.44
C LEU A 29 6.51 10.39 46.18
N SER A 30 5.72 10.85 47.15
CA SER A 30 4.29 11.08 46.96
C SER A 30 3.99 12.18 45.93
N ALA A 31 4.83 13.22 45.86
CA ALA A 31 4.67 14.34 44.93
C ALA A 31 4.99 13.97 43.47
N LEU A 32 5.73 12.88 43.20
CA LEU A 32 5.98 12.39 41.83
C LEU A 32 4.72 11.82 41.15
N GLY A 33 3.69 11.46 41.93
CA GLY A 33 2.41 10.96 41.40
C GLY A 33 2.45 9.51 40.89
N PRO A 34 1.28 8.97 40.48
CA PRO A 34 1.10 7.55 40.21
C PRO A 34 1.87 7.03 39.00
N GLN A 35 2.16 7.87 38.00
CA GLN A 35 2.91 7.50 36.79
C GLN A 35 4.38 7.14 37.05
N ASN A 36 4.85 7.35 38.28
CA ASN A 36 6.23 7.10 38.73
C ASN A 36 6.31 6.03 39.84
N HIS A 37 5.25 5.24 40.07
CA HIS A 37 5.19 4.26 41.18
C HIS A 37 6.39 3.29 41.21
N ALA A 38 6.74 2.66 40.09
CA ALA A 38 7.88 1.75 39.99
C ALA A 38 9.21 2.43 40.34
N ALA A 39 9.43 3.66 39.86
CA ALA A 39 10.60 4.45 40.23
C ALA A 39 10.60 4.80 41.72
N ALA A 40 9.45 5.19 42.28
CA ALA A 40 9.32 5.51 43.69
C ALA A 40 9.61 4.29 44.59
N ASP A 41 9.13 3.11 44.22
CA ASP A 41 9.37 1.86 44.96
C ASP A 41 10.83 1.42 44.87
N ALA A 42 11.46 1.55 43.70
CA ALA A 42 12.89 1.29 43.52
C ALA A 42 13.76 2.25 44.36
N ILE A 43 13.43 3.54 44.38
CA ILE A 43 14.13 4.54 45.22
C ILE A 43 13.93 4.21 46.71
N ARG A 44 12.71 3.88 47.13
CA ARG A 44 12.40 3.55 48.53
C ARG A 44 13.21 2.34 49.02
N SER A 45 13.28 1.30 48.18
CA SER A 45 13.99 0.03 48.49
C SER A 45 15.51 0.11 48.39
N SER A 46 16.07 1.19 47.83
CA SER A 46 17.51 1.33 47.63
C SER A 46 18.31 1.59 48.90
N ALA A 47 19.61 1.32 48.86
CA ALA A 47 20.53 1.61 49.96
C ALA A 47 20.60 3.11 50.27
N ASP A 48 20.54 3.47 51.56
CA ASP A 48 20.76 4.85 51.99
C ASP A 48 22.27 5.08 52.16
N LEU A 49 22.88 5.75 51.19
CA LEU A 49 24.32 6.03 51.16
C LEU A 49 24.58 7.52 51.43
N PRO A 50 25.71 7.87 52.08
CA PRO A 50 26.07 9.25 52.31
C PRO A 50 26.44 9.96 51.00
N ILE A 51 25.98 11.20 50.87
CA ILE A 51 26.36 12.14 49.82
C ILE A 51 27.15 13.28 50.46
N GLU A 52 28.30 13.61 49.89
CA GLU A 52 29.14 14.72 50.35
C GLU A 52 28.63 16.01 49.69
N LEU A 53 28.20 16.99 50.49
CA LEU A 53 27.68 18.27 50.02
C LEU A 53 28.58 19.40 50.49
N GLU A 54 28.80 20.39 49.64
CA GLU A 54 29.54 21.60 49.95
C GLU A 54 28.92 22.81 49.25
N THR A 55 29.14 24.01 49.78
CA THR A 55 28.69 25.27 49.16
C THR A 55 29.77 25.79 48.22
N ALA A 56 29.45 25.99 46.95
CA ALA A 56 30.34 26.50 45.91
C ALA A 56 30.51 28.03 45.99
N GLU A 57 31.40 28.60 45.16
CA GLU A 57 31.72 30.05 45.17
C GLU A 57 30.53 30.94 44.78
N ASP A 58 29.58 30.40 44.01
CA ASP A 58 28.34 31.09 43.62
C ASP A 58 27.20 30.93 44.65
N GLY A 59 27.49 30.34 45.81
CA GLY A 59 26.55 30.16 46.92
C GLY A 59 25.58 28.99 46.75
N ARG A 60 25.63 28.25 45.64
CA ARG A 60 24.82 27.04 45.44
C ARG A 60 25.52 25.80 46.01
N LEU A 61 24.73 24.76 46.28
CA LEU A 61 25.27 23.48 46.72
C LEU A 61 25.84 22.70 45.54
N THR A 62 26.98 22.07 45.76
CA THR A 62 27.57 21.06 44.88
C THR A 62 27.87 19.82 45.72
N GLY A 63 28.19 18.70 45.09
CA GLY A 63 28.41 17.47 45.83
C GLY A 63 29.26 16.43 45.11
N VAL A 64 29.72 15.47 45.91
CA VAL A 64 30.45 14.30 45.48
C VAL A 64 29.63 13.06 45.86
N TRP A 65 29.42 12.19 44.88
CA TRP A 65 28.77 10.90 45.03
C TRP A 65 29.74 9.81 44.62
N GLN A 66 30.10 8.94 45.58
CA GLN A 66 31.04 7.82 45.37
C GLN A 66 32.34 8.25 44.65
N GLY A 67 32.93 9.37 45.09
CA GLY A 67 34.17 9.91 44.52
C GLY A 67 34.01 10.65 43.19
N ARG A 68 32.78 10.84 42.67
CA ARG A 68 32.48 11.58 41.44
C ARG A 68 31.72 12.87 41.73
N ARG A 69 32.08 13.94 41.03
CA ARG A 69 31.39 15.24 41.14
C ARG A 69 30.01 15.17 40.50
N LEU A 70 29.01 15.76 41.16
CA LEU A 70 27.64 15.87 40.65
C LEU A 70 27.35 17.23 39.97
N ALA A 71 28.22 18.22 40.16
CA ALA A 71 28.19 19.52 39.49
C ALA A 71 29.58 20.18 39.60
N SER A 72 29.75 21.34 38.96
CA SER A 72 30.94 22.18 39.08
C SER A 72 31.27 22.44 40.54
N ALA A 73 32.56 22.31 40.88
CA ALA A 73 33.06 22.56 42.23
C ALA A 73 33.12 24.06 42.58
N ARG A 74 33.12 24.94 41.56
CA ARG A 74 33.26 26.40 41.75
C ARG A 74 31.96 27.14 41.49
N ARG A 75 31.30 26.88 40.36
CA ARG A 75 30.11 27.64 39.90
C ARG A 75 29.04 26.74 39.27
N PRO A 76 28.38 25.87 40.05
CA PRO A 76 27.32 24.97 39.57
C PRO A 76 26.10 25.70 39.00
N GLY A 77 25.80 26.92 39.46
CA GLY A 77 24.72 27.74 38.91
C GLY A 77 24.98 28.21 37.47
N GLU A 78 26.22 28.63 37.16
CA GLU A 78 26.61 29.01 35.80
C GLU A 78 26.62 27.82 34.83
N GLU A 79 27.05 26.65 35.31
CA GLU A 79 26.99 25.39 34.55
C GLU A 79 25.54 25.04 34.19
N THR A 80 24.65 25.08 35.18
CA THR A 80 23.23 24.82 34.99
C THR A 80 22.61 25.81 34.00
N ALA A 81 22.87 27.11 34.17
CA ALA A 81 22.36 28.15 33.28
C ALA A 81 22.83 27.96 31.82
N ARG A 82 24.07 27.51 31.62
CA ARG A 82 24.62 27.21 30.29
C ARG A 82 23.97 25.98 29.68
N LEU A 83 23.79 24.91 30.47
CA LEU A 83 23.16 23.66 30.02
C LEU A 83 21.73 23.90 29.53
N ILE A 84 20.94 24.66 30.30
CA ILE A 84 19.53 24.91 29.96
C ILE A 84 19.34 26.05 28.95
N GLY A 85 20.37 26.86 28.70
CA GLY A 85 20.30 28.02 27.81
C GLY A 85 20.20 27.66 26.33
N GLY A 86 20.60 26.45 25.94
CA GLY A 86 20.51 25.95 24.57
C GLY A 86 19.14 25.39 24.16
N ILE A 87 18.16 25.38 25.06
CA ILE A 87 16.84 24.78 24.83
C ILE A 87 15.88 25.85 24.31
N ASP A 88 15.31 25.66 23.12
CA ASP A 88 14.15 26.44 22.68
C ASP A 88 12.86 25.80 23.22
N TYR A 89 12.41 26.31 24.37
CA TYR A 89 11.19 25.83 25.02
C TYR A 89 9.94 26.05 24.15
N ARG A 90 9.95 26.97 23.17
CA ARG A 90 8.77 27.22 22.31
C ARG A 90 8.58 26.11 21.27
N GLU A 91 9.67 25.53 20.80
CA GLU A 91 9.68 24.45 19.78
C GLU A 91 9.88 23.05 20.37
N SER A 92 10.12 22.92 21.69
CA SER A 92 10.28 21.63 22.37
C SER A 92 9.35 21.52 23.58
N ALA A 93 8.32 20.68 23.48
CA ALA A 93 7.34 20.45 24.53
C ALA A 93 7.60 19.22 25.39
N CYS A 94 8.39 18.26 24.90
CA CYS A 94 8.98 17.20 25.71
C CYS A 94 10.47 17.46 25.91
N ILE A 95 10.89 17.61 27.16
CA ILE A 95 12.30 17.79 27.51
C ILE A 95 12.77 16.54 28.23
N VAL A 96 13.85 15.94 27.75
CA VAL A 96 14.43 14.71 28.28
C VAL A 96 15.77 15.03 28.90
N VAL A 97 15.96 14.61 30.15
CA VAL A 97 17.19 14.84 30.90
C VAL A 97 17.81 13.50 31.28
N ALA A 98 19.01 13.22 30.79
CA ALA A 98 19.81 12.07 31.23
C ALA A 98 20.71 12.50 32.40
N GLY A 99 20.32 12.07 33.60
CA GLY A 99 20.99 12.34 34.87
C GLY A 99 20.25 13.35 35.74
N PHE A 100 19.93 12.94 36.98
CA PHE A 100 19.26 13.80 37.96
C PHE A 100 20.26 14.66 38.72
N GLY A 101 21.45 14.13 39.04
CA GLY A 101 22.47 14.85 39.82
C GLY A 101 21.91 15.30 41.18
N LEU A 102 22.06 16.59 41.50
CA LEU A 102 21.42 17.20 42.68
C LEU A 102 20.01 17.76 42.40
N GLY A 103 19.59 17.81 41.14
CA GLY A 103 18.25 18.25 40.73
C GLY A 103 18.15 19.72 40.28
N ASP A 104 19.18 20.55 40.42
CA ASP A 104 19.14 21.98 40.05
C ASP A 104 18.70 22.23 38.60
N HIS A 105 19.30 21.53 37.62
CA HIS A 105 18.95 21.67 36.21
C HIS A 105 17.55 21.13 35.92
N VAL A 106 17.17 20.03 36.58
CA VAL A 106 15.84 19.41 36.46
C VAL A 106 14.77 20.37 36.97
N GLU A 107 14.98 21.00 38.14
CA GLU A 107 14.07 21.98 38.72
C GLU A 107 13.93 23.21 37.82
N MET A 108 15.04 23.76 37.31
CA MET A 108 14.99 24.95 36.45
C MET A 108 14.22 24.68 35.14
N ILE A 109 14.40 23.49 34.55
CA ILE A 109 13.61 23.06 33.39
C ILE A 109 12.13 22.87 33.78
N ALA A 110 11.86 22.17 34.88
CA ALA A 110 10.51 21.91 35.37
C ALA A 110 9.72 23.20 35.62
N ARG A 111 10.35 24.21 36.23
CA ARG A 111 9.73 25.51 36.50
C ARG A 111 9.46 26.32 35.23
N ARG A 112 10.36 26.25 34.23
CA ARG A 112 10.17 26.93 32.93
C ARG A 112 9.11 26.25 32.07
N LEU A 113 9.08 24.92 32.08
CA LEU A 113 8.13 24.13 31.29
C LEU A 113 6.73 24.11 31.93
N GLY A 114 6.66 24.10 33.26
CA GLY A 114 5.42 24.03 34.02
C GLY A 114 4.57 22.82 33.61
N ARG A 115 3.27 23.06 33.37
CA ARG A 115 2.34 22.04 32.84
C ARG A 115 2.15 22.11 31.32
N THR A 116 2.84 23.02 30.64
CA THR A 116 2.75 23.22 29.17
C THR A 116 3.54 22.17 28.37
N GLY A 117 4.27 21.31 29.06
CA GLY A 117 5.06 20.23 28.48
C GLY A 117 5.27 19.09 29.46
N VAL A 118 6.11 18.13 29.07
CA VAL A 118 6.48 16.96 29.89
C VAL A 118 8.00 16.94 30.07
N LEU A 119 8.44 16.72 31.31
CA LEU A 119 9.84 16.54 31.68
C LEU A 119 10.12 15.07 31.96
N LEU A 120 10.86 14.42 31.07
CA LEU A 120 11.28 13.02 31.19
C LEU A 120 12.69 12.99 31.78
N VAL A 121 12.92 12.23 32.85
CA VAL A 121 14.24 12.15 33.51
C VAL A 121 14.68 10.70 33.62
N LEU A 122 15.88 10.40 33.13
CA LEU A 122 16.54 9.10 33.32
C LEU A 122 17.62 9.22 34.39
N GLU A 123 17.52 8.43 35.45
CA GLU A 123 18.56 8.30 36.47
C GLU A 123 18.54 6.89 37.06
N THR A 124 19.52 6.07 36.65
CA THR A 124 19.58 4.64 37.02
C THR A 124 20.15 4.40 38.42
N ASP A 125 20.79 5.41 39.03
CA ASP A 125 21.30 5.32 40.40
C ASP A 125 20.21 5.73 41.41
N THR A 126 19.41 4.74 41.79
CA THR A 126 18.31 4.91 42.75
C THR A 126 18.79 5.24 44.16
N ALA A 127 20.01 4.85 44.54
CA ALA A 127 20.62 5.23 45.82
C ALA A 127 20.99 6.72 45.84
N LEU A 128 21.46 7.28 44.72
CA LEU A 128 21.69 8.71 44.56
C LEU A 128 20.37 9.49 44.70
N LEU A 129 19.32 9.06 44.00
CA LEU A 129 17.99 9.67 44.09
C LEU A 129 17.47 9.66 45.54
N LYS A 130 17.62 8.53 46.24
CA LYS A 130 17.25 8.43 47.67
C LYS A 130 18.04 9.41 48.54
N ALA A 131 19.36 9.51 48.34
CA ALA A 131 20.21 10.41 49.10
C ALA A 131 19.85 11.89 48.88
N VAL A 132 19.50 12.27 47.65
CA VAL A 132 19.07 13.63 47.27
C VAL A 132 17.66 13.92 47.79
N MET A 133 16.67 13.08 47.48
CA MET A 133 15.27 13.28 47.88
C MET A 133 15.06 13.23 49.41
N SER A 134 15.97 12.62 50.18
CA SER A 134 15.90 12.67 51.64
C SER A 134 16.39 14.01 52.21
N ARG A 135 17.16 14.79 51.46
CA ARG A 135 17.80 16.04 51.92
C ARG A 135 17.13 17.30 51.34
N PHE A 136 16.78 17.28 50.06
CA PHE A 136 16.18 18.42 49.37
C PHE A 136 14.65 18.29 49.35
N ASP A 137 13.94 19.38 49.59
CA ASP A 137 12.49 19.42 49.41
C ASP A 137 12.17 19.77 47.94
N LEU A 138 11.61 18.80 47.23
CA LEU A 138 11.33 18.88 45.80
C LEU A 138 9.82 18.99 45.52
N THR A 139 9.00 18.99 46.58
CA THR A 139 7.54 18.85 46.48
C THR A 139 6.88 19.97 45.69
N ASP A 140 7.34 21.22 45.84
CA ASP A 140 6.75 22.39 45.17
C ASP A 140 6.79 22.27 43.63
N TRP A 141 7.96 21.95 43.07
CA TRP A 141 8.12 21.91 41.62
C TRP A 141 7.70 20.57 41.01
N PHE A 142 7.75 19.46 41.75
CA PHE A 142 7.11 18.21 41.34
C PHE A 142 5.60 18.38 41.13
N ASN A 143 4.90 19.03 42.08
CA ASN A 143 3.44 19.23 41.96
C ASN A 143 3.04 20.19 40.83
N ARG A 144 3.92 21.13 40.46
CA ARG A 144 3.66 22.15 39.43
C ARG A 144 4.07 21.73 38.01
N SER A 145 4.75 20.59 37.86
CA SER A 145 5.24 20.11 36.57
C SER A 145 4.70 18.72 36.23
N ARG A 146 4.84 18.30 34.97
CA ARG A 146 4.55 16.94 34.53
C ARG A 146 5.86 16.17 34.40
N ILE A 147 6.33 15.58 35.49
CA ILE A 147 7.59 14.85 35.54
C ILE A 147 7.38 13.33 35.43
N LEU A 148 8.17 12.68 34.57
CA LEU A 148 8.25 11.24 34.43
C LEU A 148 9.70 10.80 34.70
N LEU A 149 9.91 10.13 35.83
CA LEU A 149 11.21 9.62 36.27
C LEU A 149 11.35 8.15 35.91
N ARG A 150 12.44 7.79 35.24
CA ARG A 150 12.79 6.42 34.87
C ARG A 150 14.13 6.04 35.49
N VAL A 151 14.17 4.85 36.09
CA VAL A 151 15.32 4.31 36.82
C VAL A 151 15.89 3.04 36.19
N ASP A 152 15.25 2.55 35.14
CA ASP A 152 15.70 1.42 34.31
C ASP A 152 15.61 1.84 32.84
N GLU A 153 16.74 1.80 32.14
CA GLU A 153 16.83 2.11 30.71
C GLU A 153 16.13 1.08 29.81
N ASN A 154 15.89 -0.14 30.31
CA ASN A 154 15.28 -1.24 29.57
C ASN A 154 13.76 -1.28 29.71
N ASP A 155 13.17 -0.43 30.56
CA ASP A 155 11.72 -0.36 30.80
C ASP A 155 10.98 0.44 29.72
N ALA A 156 11.07 -0.03 28.47
CA ALA A 156 10.37 0.58 27.34
C ALA A 156 8.84 0.55 27.52
N ALA A 157 8.30 -0.51 28.13
CA ALA A 157 6.87 -0.65 28.40
C ALA A 157 6.38 0.38 29.43
N GLY A 158 7.10 0.56 30.54
CA GLY A 158 6.79 1.58 31.54
C GLY A 158 7.01 3.00 31.03
N LEU A 159 7.99 3.23 30.14
CA LEU A 159 8.13 4.49 29.41
C LEU A 159 6.89 4.78 28.54
N ALA A 160 6.47 3.84 27.71
CA ALA A 160 5.29 3.99 26.86
C ALA A 160 4.01 4.23 27.69
N LEU A 161 3.82 3.47 28.78
CA LEU A 161 2.68 3.63 29.67
C LEU A 161 2.65 5.01 30.35
N GLY A 162 3.81 5.53 30.78
CA GLY A 162 3.91 6.84 31.40
C GLY A 162 3.66 8.00 30.45
N LEU A 163 3.99 7.82 29.17
CA LEU A 163 3.77 8.80 28.10
C LEU A 163 2.34 8.76 27.53
N ARG A 164 1.52 7.78 27.92
CA ARG A 164 0.12 7.67 27.49
C ARG A 164 -0.66 8.94 27.85
N GLY A 165 -1.32 9.53 26.85
CA GLY A 165 -2.06 10.80 26.98
C GLY A 165 -1.22 12.06 26.76
N PHE A 166 0.09 11.93 26.47
CA PHE A 166 0.98 13.05 26.13
C PHE A 166 1.41 13.05 24.66
N GLU A 167 0.74 12.29 23.80
CA GLU A 167 1.11 12.10 22.39
C GLU A 167 1.11 13.44 21.63
N SER A 168 0.11 14.30 21.91
CA SER A 168 0.00 15.62 21.29
C SER A 168 1.12 16.57 21.72
N ILE A 169 1.69 16.37 22.91
CA ILE A 169 2.84 17.12 23.42
C ILE A 169 4.13 16.64 22.73
N LEU A 170 4.29 15.33 22.53
CA LEU A 170 5.44 14.77 21.81
C LEU A 170 5.54 15.31 20.37
N MET A 171 4.41 15.57 19.71
CA MET A 171 4.38 16.19 18.38
C MET A 171 4.91 17.62 18.35
N LEU A 172 4.76 18.37 19.45
CA LEU A 172 5.23 19.76 19.57
C LEU A 172 6.75 19.87 19.80
N GLY A 173 7.49 18.77 19.61
CA GLY A 173 8.95 18.72 19.63
C GLY A 173 9.51 18.10 20.89
N THR A 174 10.60 17.34 20.72
CA THR A 174 11.32 16.66 21.81
C THR A 174 12.79 17.07 21.77
N SER A 175 13.35 17.43 22.93
CA SER A 175 14.76 17.79 23.08
C SER A 175 15.41 16.94 24.17
N ILE A 176 16.60 16.40 23.87
CA ILE A 176 17.35 15.52 24.78
C ILE A 176 18.60 16.25 25.28
N ILE A 177 18.77 16.25 26.60
CA ILE A 177 19.84 16.95 27.29
C ILE A 177 20.57 15.95 28.18
N GLU A 178 21.88 15.81 27.95
CA GLU A 178 22.74 15.05 28.84
C GLU A 178 23.34 15.94 29.91
N HIS A 179 23.13 15.59 31.17
CA HIS A 179 23.79 16.26 32.29
C HIS A 179 25.29 15.89 32.29
N PRO A 180 26.22 16.83 32.03
CA PRO A 180 27.62 16.50 31.80
C PRO A 180 28.29 15.71 32.94
N PRO A 181 28.07 16.02 34.23
CA PRO A 181 28.58 15.21 35.34
C PRO A 181 28.03 13.76 35.40
N SER A 182 26.83 13.53 34.87
CA SER A 182 26.20 12.20 34.84
C SER A 182 26.57 11.38 33.60
N ARG A 183 27.07 12.00 32.52
CA ARG A 183 27.33 11.37 31.22
C ARG A 183 28.12 10.07 31.32
N ASN A 184 29.26 10.08 32.02
CA ASN A 184 30.12 8.89 32.13
C ASN A 184 29.49 7.73 32.91
N ARG A 185 28.48 7.99 33.75
CA ARG A 185 27.77 6.97 34.52
C ARG A 185 26.56 6.43 33.76
N LEU A 186 25.96 7.24 32.89
CA LEU A 186 24.69 6.94 32.22
C LEU A 186 24.81 6.77 30.71
N SER A 187 26.01 6.81 30.09
CA SER A 187 26.15 6.84 28.63
C SER A 187 25.42 5.71 27.92
N ASP A 188 25.59 4.48 28.40
CA ASP A 188 25.04 3.29 27.77
C ASP A 188 23.52 3.23 27.98
N ALA A 189 23.08 3.50 29.21
CA ALA A 189 21.67 3.64 29.59
C ALA A 189 20.95 4.72 28.77
N THR A 190 21.60 5.86 28.55
CA THR A 190 21.07 6.99 27.77
C THR A 190 20.87 6.62 26.31
N ALA A 191 21.79 5.83 25.72
CA ALA A 191 21.68 5.39 24.35
C ALA A 191 20.50 4.43 24.14
N VAL A 192 20.30 3.46 25.05
CA VAL A 192 19.16 2.52 25.03
C VAL A 192 17.84 3.26 25.20
N PHE A 193 17.78 4.15 26.19
CA PHE A 193 16.59 4.93 26.50
C PHE A 193 16.19 5.89 25.36
N THR A 194 17.17 6.58 24.78
CA THR A 194 16.95 7.51 23.66
C THR A 194 16.37 6.78 22.45
N ARG A 195 16.86 5.57 22.14
CA ARG A 195 16.34 4.75 21.04
C ARG A 195 14.86 4.41 21.27
N SER A 196 14.52 3.92 22.46
CA SER A 196 13.13 3.61 22.84
C SER A 196 12.22 4.84 22.74
N LEU A 197 12.70 6.01 23.18
CA LEU A 197 11.93 7.25 23.09
C LEU A 197 11.72 7.71 21.64
N VAL A 198 12.73 7.57 20.78
CA VAL A 198 12.61 7.90 19.35
C VAL A 198 11.53 7.05 18.69
N ASP A 199 11.50 5.75 18.99
CA ASP A 199 10.50 4.82 18.45
C ASP A 199 9.08 5.18 18.94
N ILE A 200 8.92 5.48 20.23
CA ILE A 200 7.63 5.92 20.80
C ILE A 200 7.19 7.25 20.19
N THR A 201 8.10 8.21 20.03
CA THR A 201 7.80 9.54 19.45
C THR A 201 7.42 9.44 17.97
N ALA A 202 8.10 8.59 17.22
CA ALA A 202 7.77 8.30 15.82
C ALA A 202 6.37 7.66 15.71
N THR A 203 6.05 6.73 16.62
CA THR A 203 4.74 6.08 16.69
C THR A 203 3.62 7.07 17.01
N ALA A 204 3.82 7.92 18.02
CA ALA A 204 2.88 8.97 18.41
C ALA A 204 2.64 9.97 17.26
N ARG A 205 3.72 10.42 16.59
CA ARG A 205 3.64 11.32 15.42
C ARG A 205 2.84 10.71 14.28
N THR A 206 3.11 9.46 13.91
CA THR A 206 2.39 8.77 12.83
C THR A 206 0.90 8.61 13.17
N SER A 207 0.59 8.22 14.41
CA SER A 207 -0.79 8.02 14.86
C SER A 207 -1.59 9.32 14.82
N ILE A 208 -1.05 10.41 15.36
CA ILE A 208 -1.74 11.71 15.36
C ILE A 208 -1.77 12.32 13.96
N TYR A 209 -0.69 12.25 13.18
CA TYR A 209 -0.71 12.75 11.79
C TYR A 209 -1.80 12.05 10.97
N THR A 210 -1.96 10.74 11.15
CA THR A 210 -3.05 9.98 10.53
C THR A 210 -4.42 10.45 11.03
N ALA A 211 -4.60 10.64 12.33
CA ALA A 211 -5.85 11.16 12.89
C ALA A 211 -6.18 12.58 12.36
N LEU A 212 -5.20 13.47 12.30
CA LEU A 212 -5.34 14.85 11.82
C LEU A 212 -5.65 14.92 10.33
N THR A 213 -4.93 14.16 9.50
CA THR A 213 -5.12 14.15 8.04
C THR A 213 -6.39 13.44 7.59
N ARG A 214 -6.94 12.55 8.42
CA ARG A 214 -8.10 11.71 8.08
C ARG A 214 -9.34 11.97 8.92
N CYS A 215 -9.33 13.00 9.77
CA CYS A 215 -10.43 13.33 10.66
C CYS A 215 -11.76 13.45 9.90
N SER A 216 -11.78 14.25 8.83
CA SER A 216 -12.99 14.48 8.02
C SER A 216 -13.52 13.19 7.39
N SER A 217 -12.64 12.37 6.78
CA SER A 217 -13.05 11.09 6.18
C SER A 217 -13.53 10.07 7.23
N THR A 218 -12.94 10.10 8.42
CA THR A 218 -13.35 9.22 9.54
C THR A 218 -14.77 9.55 9.97
N ILE A 219 -15.08 10.84 10.12
CA ILE A 219 -16.40 11.31 10.56
C ILE A 219 -17.45 11.13 9.47
N GLU A 220 -17.10 11.35 8.21
CA GLU A 220 -17.95 11.01 7.06
C GLU A 220 -18.32 9.52 7.06
N ASN A 221 -17.34 8.63 7.24
CA ASN A 221 -17.58 7.19 7.37
C ASN A 221 -18.49 6.87 8.56
N GLN A 222 -18.20 7.44 9.74
CA GLN A 222 -19.01 7.25 10.95
C GLN A 222 -20.47 7.67 10.72
N LEU A 223 -20.70 8.89 10.22
CA LEU A 223 -22.04 9.40 9.94
C LEU A 223 -22.76 8.58 8.88
N SER A 224 -22.06 8.16 7.83
CA SER A 224 -22.63 7.29 6.80
C SER A 224 -23.08 5.92 7.33
N ASN A 225 -22.52 5.45 8.46
CA ASN A 225 -22.88 4.21 9.15
C ASN A 225 -23.83 4.42 10.34
N LEU A 226 -24.27 5.65 10.61
CA LEU A 226 -25.07 5.99 11.78
C LEU A 226 -26.40 5.23 11.84
N ASP A 227 -27.01 4.95 10.69
CA ASP A 227 -28.22 4.14 10.59
C ASP A 227 -28.01 2.70 11.06
N ARG A 228 -26.89 2.09 10.66
CA ARG A 228 -26.51 0.72 11.07
C ARG A 228 -26.18 0.67 12.56
N TYR A 229 -25.49 1.68 13.08
CA TYR A 229 -25.16 1.78 14.49
C TYR A 229 -26.40 2.02 15.38
N ALA A 230 -27.24 3.00 15.05
CA ALA A 230 -28.34 3.42 15.91
C ALA A 230 -29.57 2.50 15.85
N ILE A 231 -29.79 1.85 14.69
CA ILE A 231 -30.99 1.05 14.42
C ILE A 231 -30.66 -0.45 14.38
N GLY A 232 -29.43 -0.83 13.99
CA GLY A 232 -29.01 -2.22 13.88
C GLY A 232 -28.66 -2.88 15.22
N SER A 233 -28.10 -4.09 15.15
CA SER A 233 -27.67 -4.85 16.33
C SER A 233 -26.25 -4.46 16.75
N GLY A 234 -26.01 -4.35 18.06
CA GLY A 234 -24.67 -4.21 18.62
C GLY A 234 -24.02 -5.56 18.88
N ILE A 235 -23.07 -5.61 19.82
CA ILE A 235 -22.34 -6.84 20.21
C ILE A 235 -22.54 -7.19 21.70
N GLU A 236 -23.50 -6.55 22.37
CA GLU A 236 -23.66 -6.63 23.81
C GLU A 236 -24.15 -8.01 24.26
N ASP A 237 -25.00 -8.64 23.45
CA ASP A 237 -25.50 -10.01 23.63
C ASP A 237 -24.42 -11.09 23.42
N LEU A 238 -23.27 -10.72 22.85
CA LEU A 238 -22.13 -11.61 22.63
C LEU A 238 -21.16 -11.66 23.82
N ALA A 239 -21.31 -10.77 24.81
CA ALA A 239 -20.36 -10.66 25.91
C ALA A 239 -20.27 -11.96 26.74
N GLY A 240 -19.09 -12.58 26.78
CA GLY A 240 -18.81 -13.77 27.58
C GLY A 240 -19.48 -15.08 27.12
N ILE A 241 -20.15 -15.09 25.97
CA ILE A 241 -20.95 -16.24 25.52
C ILE A 241 -20.12 -17.50 25.19
N ALA A 242 -18.86 -17.32 24.85
CA ALA A 242 -17.88 -18.36 24.54
C ALA A 242 -16.84 -18.52 25.66
N ALA A 243 -17.23 -18.23 26.91
CA ALA A 243 -16.35 -18.36 28.08
C ALA A 243 -15.66 -19.73 28.15
N GLY A 244 -14.33 -19.73 28.27
CA GLY A 244 -13.50 -20.93 28.38
C GLY A 244 -13.39 -21.76 27.10
N ARG A 245 -13.82 -21.23 25.95
CA ARG A 245 -13.65 -21.85 24.63
C ARG A 245 -12.42 -21.32 23.93
N LEU A 246 -11.85 -22.16 23.06
CA LEU A 246 -10.83 -21.74 22.12
C LEU A 246 -11.41 -20.72 21.14
N GLY A 247 -10.84 -19.53 21.12
CA GLY A 247 -11.07 -18.53 20.08
C GLY A 247 -9.92 -18.52 19.07
N VAL A 248 -10.19 -18.79 17.80
CA VAL A 248 -9.21 -18.72 16.71
C VAL A 248 -9.38 -17.42 15.95
N VAL A 249 -8.37 -16.56 16.05
CA VAL A 249 -8.28 -15.30 15.30
C VAL A 249 -7.51 -15.54 14.00
N VAL A 250 -8.18 -15.31 12.87
CA VAL A 250 -7.64 -15.58 11.54
C VAL A 250 -7.25 -14.28 10.84
N SER A 251 -5.95 -14.10 10.62
CA SER A 251 -5.35 -12.93 9.98
C SER A 251 -4.75 -13.26 8.60
N ALA A 252 -4.50 -12.24 7.77
CA ALA A 252 -4.17 -12.41 6.34
C ALA A 252 -2.67 -12.48 6.01
N GLY A 253 -1.84 -12.79 7.00
CA GLY A 253 -0.41 -12.97 6.78
C GLY A 253 -0.10 -14.22 5.93
N PRO A 254 1.06 -14.26 5.26
CA PRO A 254 1.39 -15.31 4.30
C PRO A 254 1.27 -16.74 4.82
N SER A 255 1.55 -16.94 6.12
CA SER A 255 1.51 -18.26 6.76
C SER A 255 0.13 -18.91 6.81
N LEU A 256 -0.96 -18.14 6.67
CA LEU A 256 -2.35 -18.61 6.83
C LEU A 256 -2.64 -19.88 6.02
N ARG A 257 -2.04 -20.01 4.84
CA ARG A 257 -2.29 -21.15 3.94
C ARG A 257 -1.95 -22.50 4.57
N LYS A 258 -0.96 -22.55 5.47
CA LYS A 258 -0.59 -23.77 6.21
C LYS A 258 -1.72 -24.24 7.14
N ASN A 259 -2.51 -23.29 7.64
CA ASN A 259 -3.56 -23.54 8.63
C ASN A 259 -4.94 -23.82 8.01
N LEU A 260 -5.18 -23.41 6.76
CA LEU A 260 -6.50 -23.55 6.10
C LEU A 260 -7.01 -25.01 6.06
N PRO A 261 -6.21 -26.03 5.68
CA PRO A 261 -6.68 -27.42 5.68
C PRO A 261 -7.08 -27.92 7.07
N LEU A 262 -6.41 -27.45 8.13
CA LEU A 262 -6.73 -27.82 9.51
C LEU A 262 -8.05 -27.20 9.95
N LEU A 263 -8.32 -25.94 9.58
CA LEU A 263 -9.61 -25.30 9.86
C LEU A 263 -10.77 -25.90 9.06
N ALA A 264 -10.51 -26.33 7.83
CA ALA A 264 -11.50 -26.98 6.96
C ALA A 264 -11.83 -28.41 7.39
N ALA A 265 -11.07 -29.00 8.32
CA ALA A 265 -11.33 -30.34 8.81
C ALA A 265 -12.73 -30.43 9.46
N PRO A 266 -13.51 -31.49 9.16
CA PRO A 266 -14.86 -31.65 9.70
C PRO A 266 -14.92 -31.51 11.23
N GLY A 267 -15.95 -30.83 11.73
CA GLY A 267 -16.18 -30.65 13.17
C GLY A 267 -15.26 -29.63 13.86
N VAL A 268 -14.26 -29.03 13.20
CA VAL A 268 -13.41 -28.00 13.83
C VAL A 268 -14.20 -26.75 14.19
N ARG A 269 -15.01 -26.25 13.25
CA ARG A 269 -15.87 -25.08 13.47
C ARG A 269 -16.82 -25.26 14.65
N ASP A 270 -17.32 -26.48 14.88
CA ASP A 270 -18.26 -26.76 15.97
C ASP A 270 -17.60 -26.75 17.36
N ARG A 271 -16.26 -26.81 17.42
CA ARG A 271 -15.47 -27.00 18.65
C ARG A 271 -14.72 -25.75 19.11
N CYS A 272 -14.73 -24.68 18.32
CA CYS A 272 -14.06 -23.41 18.62
C CYS A 272 -14.78 -22.22 17.97
N VAL A 273 -14.55 -21.00 18.47
CA VAL A 273 -15.05 -19.80 17.80
C VAL A 273 -14.01 -19.29 16.81
N ILE A 274 -14.42 -18.96 15.60
CA ILE A 274 -13.53 -18.48 14.52
C ILE A 274 -13.88 -17.03 14.21
N VAL A 275 -12.94 -16.13 14.47
CA VAL A 275 -13.05 -14.69 14.19
C VAL A 275 -12.04 -14.32 13.11
N ALA A 276 -12.53 -14.02 11.92
CA ALA A 276 -11.72 -13.74 10.75
C ALA A 276 -11.59 -12.23 10.49
N THR A 277 -10.42 -11.77 10.03
CA THR A 277 -10.31 -10.42 9.47
C THR A 277 -10.94 -10.37 8.07
N GLN A 278 -11.51 -9.24 7.67
CA GLN A 278 -12.16 -9.10 6.34
C GLN A 278 -11.31 -9.57 5.15
N THR A 279 -9.99 -9.41 5.22
CA THR A 279 -9.03 -9.82 4.19
C THR A 279 -8.93 -11.34 4.01
N THR A 280 -9.31 -12.14 5.00
CA THR A 280 -9.21 -13.62 4.99
C THR A 280 -10.49 -14.32 4.56
N LEU A 281 -11.59 -13.59 4.43
CA LEU A 281 -12.91 -14.16 4.15
C LEU A 281 -12.93 -15.02 2.88
N LYS A 282 -12.52 -14.46 1.73
CA LYS A 282 -12.49 -15.21 0.46
C LYS A 282 -11.57 -16.44 0.52
N PRO A 283 -10.33 -16.35 1.03
CA PRO A 283 -9.49 -17.53 1.27
C PRO A 283 -10.16 -18.62 2.12
N LEU A 284 -10.86 -18.24 3.20
CA LEU A 284 -11.57 -19.17 4.07
C LEU A 284 -12.74 -19.84 3.34
N LEU A 285 -13.59 -19.06 2.66
CA LEU A 285 -14.72 -19.60 1.89
C LEU A 285 -14.25 -20.54 0.77
N ALA A 286 -13.15 -20.20 0.08
CA ALA A 286 -12.55 -21.05 -0.94
C ALA A 286 -12.02 -22.38 -0.38
N ALA A 287 -11.60 -22.40 0.89
CA ALA A 287 -11.21 -23.61 1.61
C ALA A 287 -12.41 -24.35 2.24
N GLY A 288 -13.64 -23.86 2.08
CA GLY A 288 -14.85 -24.45 2.68
C GLY A 288 -15.05 -24.07 4.15
N VAL A 289 -14.39 -23.03 4.64
CA VAL A 289 -14.50 -22.54 6.02
C VAL A 289 -15.37 -21.28 6.07
N ALA A 290 -16.54 -21.38 6.68
CA ALA A 290 -17.38 -20.23 7.00
C ALA A 290 -17.06 -19.76 8.44
N PRO A 291 -16.35 -18.63 8.65
CA PRO A 291 -16.07 -18.14 9.99
C PRO A 291 -17.36 -17.74 10.72
N HIS A 292 -17.34 -17.70 12.06
CA HIS A 292 -18.49 -17.23 12.83
C HIS A 292 -18.67 -15.72 12.69
N PHE A 293 -17.55 -14.99 12.78
CA PHE A 293 -17.51 -13.54 12.66
C PHE A 293 -16.43 -13.11 11.68
N VAL A 294 -16.73 -12.07 10.91
CA VAL A 294 -15.75 -11.32 10.11
C VAL A 294 -15.67 -9.92 10.67
N THR A 295 -14.47 -9.39 10.92
CA THR A 295 -14.30 -8.01 11.42
C THR A 295 -13.83 -7.07 10.31
N ALA A 296 -14.29 -5.82 10.37
CA ALA A 296 -13.89 -4.76 9.42
C ALA A 296 -13.76 -3.39 10.09
N LEU A 297 -12.70 -2.65 9.75
CA LEU A 297 -12.54 -1.24 10.16
C LEU A 297 -11.88 -0.32 9.11
N ASP A 298 -11.55 -0.85 7.92
CA ASP A 298 -10.81 -0.08 6.92
C ASP A 298 -11.63 1.11 6.40
N TYR A 299 -11.00 2.28 6.39
CA TYR A 299 -11.63 3.55 6.05
C TYR A 299 -11.71 3.82 4.54
N HIS A 300 -11.05 3.02 3.69
CA HIS A 300 -10.90 3.29 2.27
C HIS A 300 -11.93 2.49 1.42
N PRO A 301 -12.51 3.08 0.36
CA PRO A 301 -13.50 2.40 -0.49
C PRO A 301 -13.00 1.11 -1.15
N ILE A 302 -11.68 0.96 -1.29
CA ILE A 302 -11.04 -0.24 -1.85
C ILE A 302 -11.41 -1.53 -1.09
N SER A 303 -11.75 -1.44 0.19
CA SER A 303 -12.13 -2.60 1.01
C SER A 303 -13.44 -3.25 0.57
N ARG A 304 -14.24 -2.58 -0.28
CA ARG A 304 -15.35 -3.19 -1.01
C ARG A 304 -14.93 -4.47 -1.74
N ARG A 305 -13.70 -4.51 -2.28
CA ARG A 305 -13.15 -5.64 -3.06
C ARG A 305 -13.10 -6.96 -2.30
N PHE A 306 -13.05 -6.92 -0.96
CA PHE A 306 -13.05 -8.13 -0.13
C PHE A 306 -14.41 -8.86 -0.16
N TYR A 307 -15.49 -8.17 -0.53
CA TYR A 307 -16.85 -8.69 -0.51
C TYR A 307 -17.48 -8.86 -1.91
N GLU A 308 -16.86 -8.30 -2.95
CA GLU A 308 -17.33 -8.44 -4.34
C GLU A 308 -17.41 -9.92 -4.77
N GLY A 309 -18.56 -10.34 -5.28
CA GLY A 309 -18.76 -11.70 -5.84
C GLY A 309 -18.98 -12.81 -4.81
N ILE A 310 -19.24 -12.47 -3.55
CA ILE A 310 -19.59 -13.46 -2.52
C ILE A 310 -21.04 -13.94 -2.71
N ASP A 311 -21.23 -15.27 -2.76
CA ASP A 311 -22.55 -15.88 -2.72
C ASP A 311 -23.17 -15.66 -1.33
N PRO A 312 -24.36 -15.04 -1.21
CA PRO A 312 -25.05 -14.88 0.07
C PRO A 312 -25.19 -16.19 0.86
N ALA A 313 -25.37 -17.33 0.18
CA ALA A 313 -25.48 -18.63 0.84
C ALA A 313 -24.18 -19.07 1.52
N ALA A 314 -23.02 -18.63 1.04
CA ALA A 314 -21.72 -18.99 1.61
C ALA A 314 -21.43 -18.28 2.95
N VAL A 315 -22.21 -17.24 3.30
CA VAL A 315 -22.04 -16.45 4.52
C VAL A 315 -23.30 -16.40 5.38
N GLU A 316 -24.23 -17.35 5.19
CA GLU A 316 -25.49 -17.41 5.95
C GLU A 316 -25.27 -17.54 7.48
N ASP A 317 -24.21 -18.26 7.86
CA ASP A 317 -23.81 -18.50 9.25
C ASP A 317 -22.59 -17.66 9.67
N THR A 318 -22.34 -16.55 8.97
CA THR A 318 -21.27 -15.60 9.25
C THR A 318 -21.87 -14.21 9.45
N GLU A 319 -21.44 -13.50 10.50
CA GLU A 319 -21.84 -12.10 10.72
C GLU A 319 -20.65 -11.14 10.57
N LEU A 320 -20.92 -9.97 9.98
CA LEU A 320 -19.92 -8.91 9.85
C LEU A 320 -19.98 -7.97 11.06
N ILE A 321 -18.88 -7.86 11.77
CA ILE A 321 -18.69 -6.94 12.89
C ILE A 321 -17.90 -5.72 12.39
N ILE A 322 -18.54 -4.56 12.37
CA ILE A 322 -17.93 -3.32 11.87
C ILE A 322 -17.53 -2.38 13.00
N ASP A 323 -16.34 -1.77 12.85
CA ASP A 323 -16.04 -0.48 13.48
C ASP A 323 -16.85 0.62 12.79
N SER A 324 -17.41 1.55 13.56
CA SER A 324 -18.14 2.71 13.06
C SER A 324 -17.41 3.49 11.95
N LYS A 325 -16.07 3.53 12.00
CA LYS A 325 -15.22 4.27 11.06
C LYS A 325 -14.94 3.56 9.73
N VAL A 326 -15.46 2.34 9.55
CA VAL A 326 -15.33 1.59 8.29
C VAL A 326 -15.95 2.36 7.13
N HIS A 327 -15.38 2.27 5.94
CA HIS A 327 -15.99 2.89 4.75
C HIS A 327 -17.37 2.29 4.47
N ARG A 328 -18.39 3.11 4.13
CA ARG A 328 -19.77 2.67 3.85
C ARG A 328 -19.88 1.59 2.76
N ALA A 329 -18.94 1.59 1.83
CA ALA A 329 -18.86 0.58 0.78
C ALA A 329 -18.69 -0.86 1.29
N VAL A 330 -18.16 -1.05 2.51
CA VAL A 330 -18.02 -2.37 3.16
C VAL A 330 -19.38 -2.93 3.57
N PRO A 331 -20.15 -2.31 4.48
CA PRO A 331 -21.47 -2.81 4.84
C PRO A 331 -22.47 -2.79 3.67
N ALA A 332 -22.26 -1.95 2.65
CA ALA A 332 -23.07 -1.98 1.44
C ALA A 332 -22.80 -3.18 0.52
N ALA A 333 -21.58 -3.73 0.53
CA ALA A 333 -21.21 -4.90 -0.27
C ALA A 333 -21.39 -6.23 0.46
N TRP A 334 -21.60 -6.21 1.78
CA TRP A 334 -21.83 -7.40 2.59
C TRP A 334 -23.25 -7.93 2.39
N PRO A 335 -23.43 -9.21 1.98
CA PRO A 335 -24.75 -9.77 1.72
C PRO A 335 -25.44 -10.35 2.98
N GLY A 336 -24.72 -10.45 4.10
CA GLY A 336 -25.21 -11.09 5.33
C GLY A 336 -25.63 -10.10 6.43
N ARG A 337 -25.67 -10.59 7.68
CA ARG A 337 -26.02 -9.80 8.86
C ARG A 337 -24.84 -8.95 9.35
N ILE A 338 -25.14 -7.77 9.90
CA ILE A 338 -24.13 -6.79 10.36
C ILE A 338 -24.39 -6.45 11.83
N ARG A 339 -23.32 -6.37 12.60
CA ARG A 339 -23.30 -5.77 13.95
C ARG A 339 -22.28 -4.65 14.01
N CYS A 340 -22.56 -3.64 14.82
CA CYS A 340 -21.64 -2.54 15.07
C CYS A 340 -21.04 -2.64 16.47
N ILE A 341 -19.75 -2.35 16.62
CA ILE A 341 -19.15 -2.17 17.94
C ILE A 341 -19.56 -0.81 18.54
N PRO A 342 -19.57 -0.65 19.88
CA PRO A 342 -19.83 0.63 20.53
C PRO A 342 -18.90 1.75 20.02
N SER A 343 -19.46 2.94 19.74
CA SER A 343 -18.69 4.12 19.31
C SER A 343 -19.06 5.33 20.17
N PRO A 344 -18.16 5.76 21.07
CA PRO A 344 -18.33 6.99 21.85
C PRO A 344 -18.52 8.24 20.98
N GLU A 345 -17.95 8.26 19.78
CA GLU A 345 -18.08 9.36 18.83
C GLU A 345 -19.51 9.43 18.29
N LEU A 346 -20.07 8.32 17.80
CA LEU A 346 -21.45 8.27 17.31
C LEU A 346 -22.47 8.51 18.43
N ASP A 347 -22.19 8.06 19.65
CA ASP A 347 -23.02 8.34 20.81
C ASP A 347 -23.18 9.85 21.07
N GLN A 348 -22.17 10.68 20.75
CA GLN A 348 -22.29 12.14 20.87
C GLN A 348 -23.32 12.72 19.87
N PHE A 349 -23.35 12.21 18.63
CA PHE A 349 -24.34 12.60 17.64
C PHE A 349 -25.75 12.17 18.05
N LEU A 350 -25.89 10.95 18.60
CA LEU A 350 -27.15 10.42 19.09
C LEU A 350 -27.67 11.14 20.33
N GLY A 351 -26.78 11.61 21.20
CA GLY A 351 -27.13 12.27 22.46
C GLY A 351 -28.05 11.39 23.32
N PRO A 352 -29.27 11.83 23.67
CA PRO A 352 -30.22 11.02 24.45
C PRO A 352 -30.66 9.70 23.80
N LEU A 353 -30.42 9.51 22.49
CA LEU A 353 -30.72 8.27 21.77
C LEU A 353 -29.60 7.23 21.87
N ALA A 354 -28.44 7.59 22.42
CA ALA A 354 -27.32 6.68 22.59
C ALA A 354 -27.67 5.57 23.59
N ALA A 355 -27.24 4.34 23.28
CA ALA A 355 -27.44 3.21 24.19
C ALA A 355 -26.41 3.19 25.34
N GLY A 356 -25.30 3.93 25.21
CA GLY A 356 -24.33 4.14 26.29
C GLY A 356 -23.53 2.90 26.65
N HIS A 357 -23.25 2.04 25.66
CA HIS A 357 -22.50 0.81 25.89
C HIS A 357 -21.03 1.09 26.20
N PRO A 358 -20.39 0.31 27.09
CA PRO A 358 -18.96 0.47 27.37
C PRO A 358 -18.14 0.33 26.08
N PRO A 359 -17.20 1.25 25.80
CA PRO A 359 -16.37 1.14 24.61
C PRO A 359 -15.48 -0.11 24.67
N LEU A 360 -15.30 -0.75 23.52
CA LEU A 360 -14.23 -1.73 23.35
C LEU A 360 -12.86 -1.03 23.34
N GLU A 361 -11.81 -1.81 23.62
CA GLU A 361 -10.46 -1.30 23.51
C GLU A 361 -10.15 -0.86 22.06
N ALA A 362 -9.59 0.34 21.91
CA ALA A 362 -9.31 0.94 20.60
C ALA A 362 -8.40 0.05 19.74
N SER A 363 -8.76 -0.19 18.49
CA SER A 363 -8.03 -1.10 17.59
C SER A 363 -7.36 -0.36 16.43
N ALA A 364 -6.08 -0.67 16.19
CA ALA A 364 -5.26 -0.06 15.13
C ALA A 364 -5.24 -0.84 13.80
N THR A 365 -5.68 -2.11 13.82
CA THR A 365 -5.82 -2.98 12.63
C THR A 365 -6.96 -3.97 12.81
N VAL A 366 -7.35 -4.67 11.74
CA VAL A 366 -8.51 -5.57 11.71
C VAL A 366 -8.26 -6.78 12.59
N ALA A 367 -7.01 -7.23 12.64
CA ALA A 367 -6.59 -8.29 13.54
C ALA A 367 -6.72 -7.91 15.03
N HIS A 368 -6.44 -6.65 15.39
CA HIS A 368 -6.66 -6.17 16.75
C HIS A 368 -8.15 -6.22 17.11
N LEU A 369 -9.03 -5.81 16.20
CA LEU A 369 -10.47 -5.87 16.40
C LEU A 369 -10.96 -7.31 16.53
N ALA A 370 -10.45 -8.23 15.70
CA ALA A 370 -10.74 -9.66 15.79
C ALA A 370 -10.32 -10.25 17.15
N TYR A 371 -9.12 -9.90 17.63
CA TYR A 371 -8.63 -10.32 18.95
C TYR A 371 -9.48 -9.76 20.09
N VAL A 372 -9.78 -8.46 20.07
CA VAL A 372 -10.61 -7.82 21.10
C VAL A 372 -12.02 -8.42 21.10
N LEU A 373 -12.58 -8.73 19.93
CA LEU A 373 -13.86 -9.43 19.83
C LEU A 373 -13.78 -10.85 20.44
N ALA A 374 -12.73 -11.62 20.16
CA ALA A 374 -12.54 -12.94 20.75
C ALA A 374 -12.50 -12.89 22.29
N ARG A 375 -11.82 -11.88 22.85
CA ARG A 375 -11.82 -11.63 24.30
C ARG A 375 -13.16 -11.15 24.83
N HIS A 376 -13.88 -10.30 24.10
CA HIS A 376 -15.25 -9.87 24.46
C HIS A 376 -16.21 -11.06 24.52
N LEU A 377 -16.05 -12.04 23.63
CA LEU A 377 -16.78 -13.32 23.66
C LEU A 377 -16.42 -14.20 24.87
N GLY A 378 -15.35 -13.89 25.61
CA GLY A 378 -14.87 -14.66 26.76
C GLY A 378 -13.93 -15.82 26.41
N CYS A 379 -13.43 -15.90 25.17
CA CYS A 379 -12.57 -16.99 24.74
C CYS A 379 -11.27 -17.04 25.57
N ASP A 380 -10.91 -18.23 26.05
CA ASP A 380 -9.64 -18.53 26.70
C ASP A 380 -9.32 -20.03 26.56
N PRO A 381 -8.24 -20.42 25.86
CA PRO A 381 -7.24 -19.56 25.21
C PRO A 381 -7.75 -18.86 23.94
N VAL A 382 -7.03 -17.80 23.53
CA VAL A 382 -7.13 -17.23 22.17
C VAL A 382 -5.89 -17.63 21.36
N ALA A 383 -6.10 -18.24 20.19
CA ALA A 383 -5.06 -18.64 19.26
C ALA A 383 -5.03 -17.73 18.02
N LEU A 384 -3.84 -17.31 17.61
CA LEU A 384 -3.61 -16.48 16.43
C LEU A 384 -3.11 -17.36 15.28
N ILE A 385 -3.68 -17.20 14.08
CA ILE A 385 -3.14 -17.81 12.85
C ILE A 385 -3.06 -16.77 11.73
N GLY A 386 -2.10 -16.93 10.81
CA GLY A 386 -1.86 -15.93 9.77
C GLY A 386 -1.50 -14.53 10.32
N GLN A 387 -1.03 -14.45 11.57
CA GLN A 387 -0.64 -13.19 12.22
C GLN A 387 0.88 -12.96 12.05
N ASP A 388 1.37 -12.98 10.81
CA ASP A 388 2.82 -12.95 10.55
C ASP A 388 3.51 -11.68 11.05
N LEU A 389 2.88 -10.50 10.87
CA LEU A 389 3.47 -9.18 11.18
C LEU A 389 4.85 -8.97 10.52
N GLY A 390 5.04 -9.60 9.37
CA GLY A 390 6.23 -9.56 8.54
C GLY A 390 5.95 -10.23 7.20
N PHE A 391 6.86 -10.04 6.25
CA PHE A 391 6.79 -10.56 4.89
C PHE A 391 7.39 -11.97 4.83
N THR A 392 6.72 -12.91 5.50
CA THR A 392 7.13 -14.32 5.55
C THR A 392 7.28 -14.90 4.14
N ASP A 393 8.36 -15.63 3.93
CA ASP A 393 8.71 -16.28 2.67
C ASP A 393 8.78 -15.34 1.44
N GLY A 394 8.98 -14.03 1.67
CA GLY A 394 9.08 -13.01 0.62
C GLY A 394 7.73 -12.56 0.06
N LEU A 395 6.64 -12.79 0.78
CA LEU A 395 5.27 -12.50 0.34
C LEU A 395 4.65 -11.36 1.16
N TYR A 396 3.90 -10.48 0.47
CA TYR A 396 3.11 -9.43 1.11
C TYR A 396 1.74 -9.96 1.53
N TYR A 397 1.12 -10.79 0.68
CA TYR A 397 -0.21 -11.34 0.90
C TYR A 397 -0.20 -12.86 1.02
N ALA A 398 -1.17 -13.38 1.76
CA ALA A 398 -1.49 -14.81 1.69
C ALA A 398 -1.89 -15.23 0.27
N PRO A 399 -1.38 -16.37 -0.23
CA PRO A 399 -1.77 -16.94 -1.53
C PRO A 399 -3.28 -17.16 -1.63
N GLY A 400 -3.91 -16.67 -2.70
CA GLY A 400 -5.36 -16.79 -2.93
C GLY A 400 -6.20 -15.64 -2.35
N THR A 401 -5.58 -14.53 -1.94
CA THR A 401 -6.31 -13.31 -1.56
C THR A 401 -6.81 -12.56 -2.80
N ALA A 402 -7.88 -11.77 -2.64
CA ALA A 402 -8.56 -11.07 -3.75
C ALA A 402 -7.64 -10.11 -4.55
N ILE A 403 -6.48 -9.74 -4.00
CA ILE A 403 -5.50 -8.90 -4.69
C ILE A 403 -4.87 -9.61 -5.88
N HIS A 404 -4.71 -10.94 -5.83
CA HIS A 404 -4.16 -11.73 -6.95
C HIS A 404 -5.08 -11.66 -8.17
N ASP A 405 -6.39 -11.59 -7.97
CA ASP A 405 -7.36 -11.39 -9.06
C ASP A 405 -7.26 -9.97 -9.68
N VAL A 406 -6.91 -8.96 -8.87
CA VAL A 406 -6.70 -7.58 -9.36
C VAL A 406 -5.46 -7.48 -10.25
N TRP A 407 -4.48 -8.35 -10.03
CA TRP A 407 -3.25 -8.41 -10.81
C TRP A 407 -3.36 -9.22 -12.10
N LEU A 408 -4.46 -9.95 -12.32
CA LEU A 408 -4.69 -10.73 -13.55
C LEU A 408 -4.32 -10.01 -14.87
N PRO A 409 -4.70 -8.74 -15.11
CA PRO A 409 -4.34 -8.04 -16.35
C PRO A 409 -2.89 -7.50 -16.35
N GLU A 410 -2.08 -7.82 -15.34
CA GLU A 410 -0.66 -7.47 -15.24
C GLU A 410 0.24 -8.71 -15.25
N LEU A 411 -0.31 -9.90 -14.96
CA LEU A 411 0.43 -11.17 -14.94
C LEU A 411 0.86 -11.60 -16.35
N ASN A 412 2.12 -12.01 -16.48
CA ASN A 412 2.71 -12.60 -17.68
C ASN A 412 4.05 -13.29 -17.33
N ALA A 413 4.74 -13.88 -18.32
CA ALA A 413 6.00 -14.60 -18.11
C ALA A 413 7.14 -13.75 -17.51
N PHE A 414 7.02 -12.42 -17.53
CA PHE A 414 8.02 -11.47 -17.02
C PHE A 414 7.48 -10.61 -15.86
N ASN A 415 6.27 -10.90 -15.37
CA ASN A 415 5.65 -10.26 -14.22
C ASN A 415 4.79 -11.30 -13.51
N THR A 416 5.46 -12.16 -12.76
CA THR A 416 4.87 -13.29 -12.02
C THR A 416 4.24 -12.83 -10.72
N ILE A 417 3.50 -13.72 -10.04
CA ILE A 417 2.94 -13.43 -8.72
C ILE A 417 4.05 -13.06 -7.73
N GLU A 418 5.16 -13.79 -7.72
CA GLU A 418 6.29 -13.59 -6.82
C GLU A 418 6.98 -12.25 -7.08
N THR A 419 7.12 -11.88 -8.36
CA THR A 419 7.63 -10.56 -8.75
C THR A 419 6.72 -9.45 -8.22
N MET A 420 5.39 -9.61 -8.34
CA MET A 420 4.42 -8.61 -7.87
C MET A 420 4.35 -8.53 -6.35
N GLU A 421 4.39 -9.66 -5.65
CA GLU A 421 4.49 -9.74 -4.20
C GLU A 421 5.76 -9.04 -3.70
N TRP A 422 6.91 -9.32 -4.32
CA TRP A 422 8.17 -8.69 -3.95
C TRP A 422 8.19 -7.20 -4.27
N GLU A 423 7.72 -6.79 -5.45
CA GLU A 423 7.57 -5.37 -5.80
C GLU A 423 6.72 -4.63 -4.78
N ARG A 424 5.66 -5.26 -4.27
CA ARG A 424 4.80 -4.68 -3.23
C ARG A 424 5.58 -4.40 -1.95
N ILE A 425 6.46 -5.32 -1.54
CA ILE A 425 7.33 -5.16 -0.36
C ILE A 425 8.33 -4.01 -0.59
N VAL A 426 9.11 -4.05 -1.66
CA VAL A 426 10.22 -3.09 -1.87
C VAL A 426 9.76 -1.66 -2.17
N ARG A 427 8.52 -1.47 -2.63
CA ARG A 427 7.91 -0.13 -2.73
C ARG A 427 7.87 0.62 -1.40
N HIS A 428 7.90 -0.09 -0.28
CA HIS A 428 7.91 0.48 1.08
C HIS A 428 9.30 0.48 1.73
N ARG A 429 10.39 0.25 0.98
CA ARG A 429 11.75 0.03 1.53
C ARG A 429 12.22 1.04 2.58
N THR A 430 11.81 2.31 2.48
CA THR A 430 12.23 3.36 3.41
C THR A 430 11.67 3.16 4.82
N HIS A 431 10.70 2.26 4.97
CA HIS A 431 10.04 1.92 6.22
C HIS A 431 10.21 0.44 6.58
N LEU A 432 11.02 -0.31 5.82
CA LEU A 432 11.29 -1.72 6.13
C LEU A 432 12.33 -1.83 7.24
N ALA A 433 12.13 -2.81 8.11
CA ALA A 433 13.03 -3.23 9.15
C ALA A 433 13.26 -4.74 9.04
N GLU A 434 14.50 -5.17 9.25
CA GLU A 434 14.85 -6.60 9.27
C GLU A 434 14.54 -7.21 10.63
N ARG A 435 14.01 -8.44 10.62
CA ARG A 435 13.75 -9.26 11.81
C ARG A 435 14.06 -10.72 11.51
N GLU A 436 14.14 -11.52 12.56
CA GLU A 436 14.13 -12.97 12.46
C GLU A 436 12.70 -13.49 12.61
N ASP A 437 12.33 -14.46 11.78
CA ASP A 437 11.06 -15.15 11.92
C ASP A 437 11.11 -16.21 13.04
N VAL A 438 9.99 -16.89 13.29
CA VAL A 438 9.90 -17.98 14.26
C VAL A 438 10.87 -19.15 14.00
N HIS A 439 11.40 -19.27 12.78
CA HIS A 439 12.37 -20.28 12.35
C HIS A 439 13.81 -19.77 12.31
N GLY A 440 14.08 -18.50 12.68
CA GLY A 440 15.41 -17.89 12.65
C GLY A 440 15.85 -17.39 11.27
N ARG A 441 14.94 -17.26 10.30
CA ARG A 441 15.24 -16.76 8.95
C ARG A 441 15.10 -15.24 8.88
N ARG A 442 15.91 -14.59 8.03
CA ARG A 442 15.82 -13.15 7.75
C ARG A 442 14.49 -12.84 7.06
N ILE A 443 13.68 -12.00 7.67
CA ILE A 443 12.44 -11.46 7.09
C ILE A 443 12.40 -9.94 7.20
N PHE A 444 11.63 -9.30 6.33
CA PHE A 444 11.31 -7.88 6.46
C PHE A 444 9.97 -7.69 7.15
N THR A 445 9.84 -6.61 7.90
CA THR A 445 8.58 -6.05 8.39
C THR A 445 8.59 -4.56 8.14
N ASP A 446 7.45 -3.87 8.25
CA ASP A 446 7.40 -2.42 8.10
C ASP A 446 7.09 -1.72 9.43
N ALA A 447 7.30 -0.41 9.48
CA ALA A 447 7.02 0.38 10.68
C ALA A 447 5.57 0.26 11.18
N GLN A 448 4.61 0.02 10.28
CA GLN A 448 3.20 -0.12 10.62
C GLN A 448 2.93 -1.47 11.32
N MET A 449 3.46 -2.57 10.78
CA MET A 449 3.37 -3.90 11.39
C MET A 449 4.16 -3.99 12.69
N LEU A 450 5.29 -3.29 12.82
CA LEU A 450 6.01 -3.17 14.10
C LEU A 450 5.18 -2.47 15.17
N ASN A 451 4.48 -1.39 14.82
CA ASN A 451 3.54 -0.74 15.74
C ASN A 451 2.39 -1.71 16.10
N TYR A 452 1.90 -2.49 15.14
CA TYR A 452 0.89 -3.50 15.43
C TYR A 452 1.40 -4.60 16.37
N LEU A 453 2.62 -5.08 16.17
CA LEU A 453 3.26 -6.04 17.06
C LEU A 453 3.33 -5.50 18.49
N GLN A 454 3.81 -4.27 18.67
CA GLN A 454 3.92 -3.66 20.01
C GLN A 454 2.58 -3.55 20.72
N LEU A 455 1.52 -3.14 20.01
CA LEU A 455 0.17 -3.05 20.58
C LEU A 455 -0.40 -4.43 20.95
N PHE A 456 -0.14 -5.46 20.14
CA PHE A 456 -0.48 -6.84 20.49
C PHE A 456 0.28 -7.31 21.74
N GLU A 457 1.60 -7.12 21.80
CA GLU A 457 2.43 -7.56 22.93
C GLU A 457 2.05 -6.87 24.24
N MET A 458 1.68 -5.58 24.19
CA MET A 458 1.12 -4.87 25.34
C MET A 458 -0.14 -5.54 25.87
N ARG A 459 -1.04 -5.98 24.98
CA ARG A 459 -2.28 -6.68 25.34
C ARG A 459 -2.02 -8.07 25.86
N PHE A 460 -1.16 -8.82 25.20
CA PHE A 460 -0.81 -10.17 25.62
C PHE A 460 -0.19 -10.16 27.01
N THR A 461 0.66 -9.17 27.29
CA THR A 461 1.22 -8.97 28.63
C THR A 461 0.14 -8.68 29.68
N ALA A 462 -0.85 -7.85 29.36
CA ALA A 462 -1.97 -7.56 30.27
C ALA A 462 -2.88 -8.79 30.50
N ASP A 463 -3.11 -9.58 29.45
CA ASP A 463 -3.88 -10.82 29.51
C ASP A 463 -3.18 -11.87 30.38
N VAL A 464 -1.89 -12.09 30.15
CA VAL A 464 -1.06 -13.01 30.96
C VAL A 464 -1.02 -12.57 32.42
N ALA A 465 -0.89 -11.26 32.69
CA ALA A 465 -0.97 -10.72 34.04
C ALA A 465 -2.34 -10.96 34.71
N SER A 466 -3.40 -11.11 33.90
CA SER A 466 -4.76 -11.43 34.34
C SER A 466 -5.04 -12.95 34.36
N GLY A 467 -4.04 -13.79 34.07
CA GLY A 467 -4.16 -15.25 34.06
C GLY A 467 -4.77 -15.84 32.79
N LEU A 468 -4.93 -15.06 31.73
CA LEU A 468 -5.46 -15.49 30.44
C LEU A 468 -4.35 -16.03 29.53
N THR A 469 -4.71 -16.95 28.64
CA THR A 469 -3.76 -17.63 27.75
C THR A 469 -3.83 -17.09 26.32
N VAL A 470 -2.67 -16.85 25.71
CA VAL A 470 -2.52 -16.43 24.31
C VAL A 470 -1.59 -17.40 23.59
N ILE A 471 -2.05 -17.98 22.49
CA ILE A 471 -1.29 -18.95 21.68
C ILE A 471 -0.98 -18.32 20.32
N ASP A 472 0.30 -18.30 19.94
CA ASP A 472 0.74 -17.97 18.59
C ASP A 472 0.84 -19.25 17.76
N ALA A 473 -0.23 -19.55 17.03
CA ALA A 473 -0.36 -20.67 16.11
C ALA A 473 -0.10 -20.27 14.65
N THR A 474 0.60 -19.14 14.43
CA THR A 474 0.85 -18.58 13.11
C THR A 474 1.76 -19.46 12.25
N GLU A 475 2.72 -20.18 12.85
CA GLU A 475 3.66 -21.04 12.10
C GLU A 475 4.44 -20.26 11.01
N GLY A 476 4.70 -18.98 11.28
CA GLY A 476 5.38 -18.00 10.43
C GLY A 476 5.47 -16.63 11.09
N GLY A 477 6.17 -15.71 10.43
CA GLY A 477 6.28 -14.32 10.87
C GLY A 477 7.18 -14.08 12.07
N VAL A 478 7.09 -12.88 12.63
CA VAL A 478 7.89 -12.46 13.79
C VAL A 478 7.39 -13.13 15.08
N ARG A 479 8.32 -13.41 16.00
CA ARG A 479 7.99 -13.85 17.36
C ARG A 479 7.23 -12.74 18.10
N LYS A 480 6.23 -13.13 18.89
CA LYS A 480 5.34 -12.22 19.62
C LYS A 480 5.50 -12.42 21.12
N ALA A 481 6.00 -11.42 21.83
CA ALA A 481 6.14 -11.47 23.28
C ALA A 481 4.77 -11.58 23.98
N GLY A 482 4.73 -12.30 25.12
CA GLY A 482 3.49 -12.53 25.87
C GLY A 482 2.56 -13.61 25.27
N SER A 483 3.02 -14.34 24.24
CA SER A 483 2.28 -15.48 23.66
C SER A 483 3.10 -16.77 23.69
N GLU A 484 2.42 -17.92 23.64
CA GLU A 484 3.05 -19.23 23.53
C GLU A 484 3.02 -19.74 22.08
N ALA A 485 4.20 -19.98 21.49
CA ALA A 485 4.30 -20.51 20.13
C ALA A 485 3.98 -22.02 20.09
N ARG A 486 2.97 -22.41 19.31
CA ARG A 486 2.58 -23.82 19.06
C ARG A 486 2.08 -23.99 17.62
N THR A 487 1.92 -25.22 17.14
CA THR A 487 1.23 -25.45 15.86
C THR A 487 -0.29 -25.30 16.03
N LEU A 488 -1.02 -24.98 14.96
CA LEU A 488 -2.49 -25.00 15.03
C LEU A 488 -3.01 -26.42 15.32
N ALA A 489 -2.35 -27.45 14.79
CA ALA A 489 -2.71 -28.84 15.02
C ALA A 489 -2.68 -29.21 16.52
N ASP A 490 -1.60 -28.87 17.21
CA ASP A 490 -1.47 -29.12 18.66
C ASP A 490 -2.46 -28.30 19.47
N THR A 491 -2.71 -27.06 19.04
CA THR A 491 -3.66 -26.15 19.69
C THR A 491 -5.08 -26.69 19.60
N LEU A 492 -5.52 -27.13 18.43
CA LEU A 492 -6.82 -27.76 18.23
C LEU A 492 -6.94 -29.06 19.02
N ALA A 493 -5.91 -29.90 19.02
CA ALA A 493 -5.92 -31.16 19.77
C ALA A 493 -6.04 -30.95 21.29
N THR A 494 -5.47 -29.86 21.82
CA THR A 494 -5.42 -29.59 23.26
C THR A 494 -6.62 -28.79 23.76
N HIS A 495 -7.11 -27.83 22.97
CA HIS A 495 -8.02 -26.79 23.44
C HIS A 495 -9.36 -26.72 22.69
N ALA A 496 -9.52 -27.39 21.56
CA ALA A 496 -10.84 -27.46 20.92
C ALA A 496 -11.79 -28.30 21.79
N GLY A 497 -13.02 -27.82 22.00
CA GLY A 497 -14.04 -28.52 22.79
C GLY A 497 -14.54 -29.80 22.10
N SER A 498 -15.53 -30.49 22.67
CA SER A 498 -16.20 -31.59 21.97
C SER A 498 -17.33 -31.09 21.05
N GLU A 499 -17.73 -31.85 20.03
CA GLU A 499 -18.83 -31.47 19.12
C GLU A 499 -20.17 -31.27 19.85
N GLN A 500 -20.37 -31.95 20.99
CA GLN A 500 -21.57 -31.83 21.83
C GLN A 500 -21.62 -30.52 22.62
N GLU A 501 -20.54 -29.76 22.60
CA GLU A 501 -20.39 -28.49 23.29
C GLU A 501 -20.41 -27.31 22.29
N ALA A 502 -21.05 -27.39 21.14
CA ALA A 502 -21.12 -26.24 20.22
C ALA A 502 -21.62 -24.96 20.92
N VAL A 503 -20.98 -23.82 20.64
CA VAL A 503 -21.37 -22.52 21.21
C VAL A 503 -22.59 -22.00 20.43
N ASP A 504 -23.71 -21.81 21.12
CA ASP A 504 -24.90 -21.18 20.55
C ASP A 504 -24.70 -19.66 20.50
N LEU A 505 -24.49 -19.12 19.29
CA LEU A 505 -24.25 -17.70 19.07
C LEU A 505 -25.55 -17.02 18.61
N PRO A 506 -26.05 -15.98 19.32
CA PRO A 506 -27.26 -15.27 18.94
C PRO A 506 -27.02 -14.54 17.62
N ARG A 507 -28.00 -14.62 16.73
CA ARG A 507 -27.95 -13.90 15.44
C ARG A 507 -28.43 -12.46 15.59
N ALA A 508 -27.79 -11.55 14.87
CA ALA A 508 -28.20 -10.16 14.78
C ALA A 508 -29.64 -10.04 14.29
N SER A 509 -30.42 -9.18 14.94
CA SER A 509 -31.82 -8.91 14.58
C SER A 509 -31.95 -7.89 13.46
N GLU A 510 -33.03 -7.96 12.68
CA GLU A 510 -33.36 -6.94 11.68
C GLU A 510 -33.78 -5.62 12.34
N ALA A 511 -33.38 -4.51 11.72
CA ALA A 511 -33.63 -3.15 12.20
C ALA A 511 -35.13 -2.84 12.40
N VAL A 512 -35.49 -2.25 13.55
CA VAL A 512 -36.88 -1.85 13.85
C VAL A 512 -37.20 -0.46 13.28
N PRO A 513 -38.22 -0.30 12.40
CA PRO A 513 -38.55 0.98 11.75
C PRO A 513 -38.86 2.16 12.69
N ALA A 514 -39.33 1.88 13.91
CA ALA A 514 -39.77 2.88 14.87
C ALA A 514 -38.68 3.86 15.35
N LYS A 515 -37.39 3.47 15.28
CA LYS A 515 -36.25 4.33 15.69
C LYS A 515 -35.84 5.36 14.63
N ARG A 516 -36.22 5.18 13.36
CA ARG A 516 -35.75 6.00 12.23
C ARG A 516 -36.22 7.46 12.32
N SER A 517 -37.48 7.68 12.68
CA SER A 517 -38.05 9.04 12.79
C SER A 517 -37.40 9.85 13.93
N ALA A 518 -37.12 9.22 15.07
CA ALA A 518 -36.45 9.86 16.20
C ALA A 518 -35.01 10.27 15.83
N LEU A 519 -34.30 9.42 15.09
CA LEU A 519 -32.95 9.71 14.60
C LEU A 519 -32.92 10.92 13.65
N ILE A 520 -33.80 10.95 12.65
CA ILE A 520 -33.90 12.09 11.71
C ILE A 520 -34.17 13.39 12.48
N LYS A 521 -35.13 13.38 13.40
CA LYS A 521 -35.46 14.56 14.22
C LYS A 521 -34.27 15.04 15.06
N ARG A 522 -33.46 14.11 15.60
CA ARG A 522 -32.24 14.45 16.33
C ARG A 522 -31.21 15.11 15.41
N LEU A 523 -30.98 14.56 14.23
CA LEU A 523 -30.04 15.11 13.25
C LEU A 523 -30.45 16.52 12.78
N GLU A 524 -31.73 16.74 12.49
CA GLU A 524 -32.25 18.06 12.10
C GLU A 524 -32.10 19.10 13.22
N GLY A 525 -32.36 18.69 14.47
CA GLY A 525 -32.14 19.55 15.64
C GLY A 525 -30.66 19.90 15.83
N LEU A 526 -29.78 18.91 15.72
CA LEU A 526 -28.34 19.10 15.84
C LEU A 526 -27.79 20.00 14.72
N ALA A 527 -28.20 19.80 13.47
CA ALA A 527 -27.82 20.67 12.35
C ALA A 527 -28.26 22.12 12.58
N THR A 528 -29.43 22.33 13.20
CA THR A 528 -29.89 23.67 13.59
C THR A 528 -28.97 24.31 14.62
N GLU A 529 -28.62 23.59 15.69
CA GLU A 529 -27.68 24.09 16.72
C GLU A 529 -26.31 24.42 16.12
N ILE A 530 -25.78 23.59 15.21
CA ILE A 530 -24.48 23.81 14.56
C ILE A 530 -24.53 25.05 13.65
N ARG A 531 -25.62 25.27 12.90
CA ARG A 531 -25.81 26.50 12.11
C ARG A 531 -25.85 27.75 12.99
N GLU A 532 -26.37 27.67 14.21
CA GLU A 532 -26.32 28.78 15.18
C GLU A 532 -24.87 29.08 15.61
N VAL A 533 -24.06 28.04 15.87
CA VAL A 533 -22.63 28.19 16.19
C VAL A 533 -21.84 28.77 15.01
N SER A 534 -22.11 28.33 13.78
CA SER A 534 -21.48 28.88 12.56
C SER A 534 -21.76 30.39 12.43
N LYS A 535 -23.03 30.82 12.56
CA LYS A 535 -23.42 32.25 12.53
C LYS A 535 -22.79 33.07 13.65
N ALA A 536 -22.71 32.52 14.86
CA ALA A 536 -22.04 33.19 15.98
C ALA A 536 -20.53 33.32 15.75
N SER A 537 -19.92 32.35 15.06
CA SER A 537 -18.51 32.38 14.67
C SER A 537 -18.25 33.49 13.64
N ASP A 538 -19.10 33.66 12.63
CA ASP A 538 -19.01 34.79 11.69
C ASP A 538 -19.07 36.16 12.41
N GLY A 539 -20.04 36.33 13.31
CA GLY A 539 -20.15 37.55 14.12
C GLY A 539 -18.92 37.76 15.02
N THR A 540 -18.34 36.69 15.56
CA THR A 540 -17.12 36.73 16.37
C THR A 540 -15.91 37.14 15.54
N LEU A 541 -15.77 36.66 14.30
CA LEU A 541 -14.68 37.05 13.39
C LEU A 541 -14.72 38.53 13.04
N GLU A 542 -15.90 39.08 12.78
CA GLU A 542 -16.09 40.52 12.55
C GLU A 542 -15.61 41.33 13.77
N ILE A 543 -15.95 40.89 14.98
CA ILE A 543 -15.54 41.55 16.23
C ILE A 543 -14.03 41.45 16.42
N LEU A 544 -13.43 40.26 16.29
CA LEU A 544 -11.99 40.05 16.50
C LEU A 544 -11.13 40.82 15.48
N ARG A 545 -11.52 40.84 14.20
CA ARG A 545 -10.85 41.66 13.18
C ARG A 545 -10.95 43.15 13.49
N SER A 546 -12.09 43.59 14.03
CA SER A 546 -12.27 44.97 14.48
C SER A 546 -11.40 45.29 15.70
N MET A 547 -11.27 44.35 16.64
CA MET A 547 -10.38 44.49 17.82
C MET A 547 -8.91 44.59 17.41
N LEU A 548 -8.49 43.86 16.37
CA LEU A 548 -7.14 43.94 15.82
C LEU A 548 -6.86 45.32 15.19
N ALA A 549 -7.86 45.91 14.54
CA ALA A 549 -7.74 47.24 13.92
C ALA A 549 -7.79 48.40 14.93
N ASP A 550 -8.67 48.30 15.94
CA ASP A 550 -8.93 49.34 16.93
C ASP A 550 -8.14 49.13 18.25
N GLN A 551 -7.08 48.31 18.22
CA GLN A 551 -6.33 47.85 19.41
C GLN A 551 -5.74 48.99 20.30
N HIS A 552 -5.70 50.22 19.80
CA HIS A 552 -5.20 51.40 20.51
C HIS A 552 -6.32 52.31 21.07
N ASP A 553 -7.59 51.99 20.85
CA ASP A 553 -8.76 52.74 21.35
C ASP A 553 -9.49 51.96 22.46
N GLU A 554 -9.18 52.28 23.72
CA GLU A 554 -9.77 51.61 24.90
C GLU A 554 -11.30 51.65 24.94
N ARG A 555 -11.92 52.75 24.49
CA ARG A 555 -13.39 52.90 24.55
C ARG A 555 -14.06 52.00 23.53
N ARG A 556 -13.48 51.87 22.34
CA ARG A 556 -13.95 50.93 21.31
C ARG A 556 -13.69 49.49 21.71
N MET A 557 -12.51 49.19 22.25
CA MET A 557 -12.16 47.85 22.74
C MET A 557 -13.13 47.35 23.82
N ASN A 558 -13.47 48.18 24.82
CA ASN A 558 -14.45 47.79 25.84
C ASN A 558 -15.82 47.42 25.25
N ARG A 559 -16.33 48.20 24.27
CA ARG A 559 -17.58 47.87 23.58
C ARG A 559 -17.49 46.57 22.76
N LEU A 560 -16.33 46.30 22.16
CA LEU A 560 -16.09 45.07 21.40
C LEU A 560 -16.01 43.86 22.33
N PHE A 561 -15.41 43.99 23.53
CA PHE A 561 -15.41 42.94 24.55
C PHE A 561 -16.83 42.57 25.01
N ASP A 562 -17.71 43.56 25.25
CA ASP A 562 -19.10 43.28 25.63
C ASP A 562 -19.87 42.53 24.53
N ARG A 563 -19.64 42.90 23.25
CA ARG A 563 -20.21 42.19 22.09
C ARG A 563 -19.64 40.77 21.97
N LEU A 564 -18.34 40.59 22.20
CA LEU A 564 -17.67 39.29 22.18
C LEU A 564 -18.23 38.36 23.27
N ALA A 565 -18.43 38.86 24.49
CA ALA A 565 -19.00 38.10 25.60
C ALA A 565 -20.42 37.58 25.28
N THR A 566 -21.21 38.35 24.52
CA THR A 566 -22.53 37.92 24.05
C THR A 566 -22.43 36.72 23.10
N MET A 567 -21.52 36.77 22.12
CA MET A 567 -21.29 35.65 21.20
C MET A 567 -20.74 34.41 21.93
N GLN A 568 -19.83 34.60 22.88
CA GLN A 568 -19.29 33.52 23.71
C GLN A 568 -20.38 32.84 24.55
N THR A 569 -21.33 33.61 25.09
CA THR A 569 -22.46 33.06 25.85
C THR A 569 -23.34 32.19 24.96
N LEU A 570 -23.65 32.63 23.73
CA LEU A 570 -24.44 31.85 22.78
C LEU A 570 -23.76 30.52 22.43
N VAL A 571 -22.45 30.54 22.15
CA VAL A 571 -21.68 29.30 21.88
C VAL A 571 -21.61 28.39 23.12
N ALA A 572 -21.51 28.96 24.32
CA ALA A 572 -21.50 28.21 25.58
C ALA A 572 -22.86 27.52 25.86
N GLU A 573 -23.97 28.16 25.52
CA GLU A 573 -25.32 27.57 25.61
C GLU A 573 -25.54 26.43 24.60
N ARG A 574 -24.68 26.30 23.60
CA ARG A 574 -24.67 25.21 22.59
C ARG A 574 -23.52 24.25 22.81
N GLU A 575 -23.25 23.90 24.07
CA GLU A 575 -22.13 23.04 24.46
C GLU A 575 -22.12 21.69 23.73
N SER A 576 -23.30 21.10 23.46
CA SER A 576 -23.42 19.80 22.77
C SER A 576 -22.94 19.88 21.31
N ALA A 577 -23.39 20.90 20.57
CA ALA A 577 -22.94 21.16 19.20
C ALA A 577 -21.44 21.52 19.17
N ARG A 578 -20.98 22.34 20.13
CA ARG A 578 -19.57 22.72 20.23
C ARG A 578 -18.65 21.51 20.40
N LYS A 579 -19.01 20.56 21.28
CA LYS A 579 -18.23 19.32 21.47
C LYS A 579 -18.10 18.52 20.18
N ILE A 580 -19.18 18.41 19.41
CA ILE A 580 -19.18 17.68 18.14
C ILE A 580 -18.36 18.42 17.06
N ILE A 581 -18.43 19.75 17.02
CA ILE A 581 -17.59 20.57 16.12
C ILE A 581 -16.10 20.38 16.45
N ASP A 582 -15.74 20.35 17.73
CA ASP A 582 -14.35 20.11 18.18
C ASP A 582 -13.83 18.72 17.75
N VAL A 583 -14.71 17.71 17.62
CA VAL A 583 -14.34 16.38 17.10
C VAL A 583 -13.90 16.45 15.64
N ILE A 584 -14.49 17.33 14.81
CA ILE A 584 -14.04 17.56 13.42
C ILE A 584 -12.79 18.44 13.37
N ASN A 585 -12.78 19.50 14.20
CA ASN A 585 -11.73 20.52 14.18
C ASN A 585 -10.44 20.13 14.93
N GLN A 586 -10.02 18.85 14.86
CA GLN A 586 -8.83 18.37 15.56
C GLN A 586 -7.55 19.11 15.15
N VAL A 587 -7.43 19.48 13.87
CA VAL A 587 -6.32 20.30 13.34
C VAL A 587 -6.32 21.68 13.98
N GLY A 588 -7.49 22.31 14.10
CA GLY A 588 -7.60 23.61 14.71
C GLY A 588 -7.32 23.60 16.21
N VAL A 589 -7.82 22.60 16.92
CA VAL A 589 -7.52 22.36 18.34
C VAL A 589 -6.01 22.18 18.56
N TYR A 590 -5.36 21.37 17.71
CA TYR A 590 -3.90 21.16 17.79
C TYR A 590 -3.10 22.44 17.52
N LYS A 591 -3.44 23.19 16.47
CA LYS A 591 -2.76 24.45 16.13
C LYS A 591 -3.00 25.54 17.19
N ARG A 592 -4.20 25.60 17.77
CA ARG A 592 -4.51 26.44 18.93
C ARG A 592 -3.63 26.09 20.12
N MET A 593 -3.53 24.81 20.47
CA MET A 593 -2.66 24.34 21.56
C MET A 593 -1.19 24.75 21.34
N ARG A 594 -0.69 24.66 20.10
CA ARG A 594 0.66 25.12 19.75
C ARG A 594 0.81 26.63 19.93
N ALA A 595 -0.17 27.42 19.47
CA ALA A 595 -0.15 28.88 19.57
C ALA A 595 -0.24 29.35 21.03
N ASP A 596 -1.16 28.79 21.82
CA ASP A 596 -1.33 29.08 23.25
C ASP A 596 -0.03 28.85 24.02
N ARG A 597 0.62 27.71 23.77
CA ARG A 597 1.91 27.38 24.37
C ARG A 597 3.00 28.38 23.99
N ARG A 598 3.05 28.80 22.72
CA ARG A 598 4.05 29.78 22.25
C ARG A 598 3.84 31.15 22.90
N ILE A 599 2.59 31.58 23.05
CA ILE A 599 2.23 32.84 23.72
C ILE A 599 2.55 32.79 25.21
N GLU A 600 2.26 31.67 25.89
CA GLU A 600 2.53 31.50 27.33
C GLU A 600 4.03 31.50 27.65
N LEU A 601 4.86 30.91 26.77
CA LEU A 601 6.30 30.84 26.94
C LEU A 601 7.06 32.10 26.47
N SER A 602 6.37 33.04 25.82
CA SER A 602 6.95 34.33 25.41
C SER A 602 6.92 35.32 26.58
N THR A 603 8.04 35.40 27.30
CA THR A 603 8.23 36.33 28.43
C THR A 603 8.69 37.73 28.01
N ASP A 604 8.94 37.93 26.71
CA ASP A 604 9.52 39.11 26.09
C ASP A 604 8.51 40.01 25.36
N LEU A 605 7.25 39.58 25.24
CA LEU A 605 6.20 40.35 24.58
C LEU A 605 5.65 41.46 25.48
N GLU A 606 5.54 42.67 24.95
CA GLU A 606 4.80 43.75 25.61
C GLU A 606 3.30 43.38 25.71
N PRO A 607 2.55 43.88 26.71
CA PRO A 607 1.15 43.50 26.92
C PRO A 607 0.26 43.63 25.68
N HIS A 608 0.52 44.63 24.83
CA HIS A 608 -0.21 44.88 23.59
C HIS A 608 0.15 43.88 22.48
N GLU A 609 1.42 43.48 22.37
CA GLU A 609 1.87 42.47 21.41
C GLU A 609 1.34 41.07 21.79
N LYS A 610 1.29 40.78 23.09
CA LYS A 610 0.66 39.56 23.61
C LYS A 610 -0.83 39.52 23.28
N GLN A 611 -1.56 40.61 23.55
CA GLN A 611 -2.98 40.72 23.20
C GLN A 611 -3.21 40.57 21.69
N ARG A 612 -2.33 41.14 20.86
CA ARG A 612 -2.40 40.99 19.40
C ARG A 612 -2.26 39.54 18.97
N ALA A 613 -1.26 38.83 19.51
CA ALA A 613 -1.03 37.42 19.21
C ALA A 613 -2.22 36.53 19.66
N GLU A 614 -2.85 36.86 20.79
CA GLU A 614 -4.08 36.19 21.26
C GLU A 614 -5.26 36.43 20.31
N ILE A 615 -5.46 37.66 19.84
CA ILE A 615 -6.52 37.99 18.87
C ILE A 615 -6.27 37.30 17.52
N GLU A 616 -5.04 37.35 17.00
CA GLU A 616 -4.68 36.68 15.73
C GLU A 616 -4.86 35.16 15.82
N ARG A 617 -4.49 34.54 16.94
CA ARG A 617 -4.79 33.13 17.23
C ARG A 617 -6.31 32.88 17.22
N ASP A 618 -7.09 33.71 17.91
CA ASP A 618 -8.54 33.52 18.03
C ASP A 618 -9.25 33.64 16.69
N ILE A 619 -8.83 34.56 15.82
CA ILE A 619 -9.36 34.68 14.46
C ILE A 619 -9.22 33.34 13.72
N VAL A 620 -8.01 32.79 13.69
CA VAL A 620 -7.73 31.52 13.00
C VAL A 620 -8.55 30.37 13.61
N ASN A 621 -8.67 30.31 14.93
CA ASN A 621 -9.43 29.25 15.61
C ASN A 621 -10.94 29.35 15.31
N VAL A 622 -11.50 30.57 15.30
CA VAL A 622 -12.92 30.80 15.02
C VAL A 622 -13.23 30.55 13.53
N GLU A 623 -12.32 30.88 12.61
CA GLU A 623 -12.45 30.55 11.18
C GLU A 623 -12.59 29.03 10.97
N TRP A 624 -11.73 28.23 11.59
CA TRP A 624 -11.86 26.77 11.49
C TRP A 624 -13.08 26.21 12.18
N THR A 625 -13.53 26.82 13.29
CA THR A 625 -14.77 26.41 13.97
C THR A 625 -15.99 26.61 13.06
N ARG A 626 -16.04 27.74 12.34
CA ARG A 626 -17.07 28.00 11.33
C ARG A 626 -16.99 26.99 10.18
N ASP A 627 -15.83 26.82 9.56
CA ASP A 627 -15.67 25.93 8.42
C ASP A 627 -16.01 24.46 8.77
N ALA A 628 -15.59 24.01 9.96
CA ALA A 628 -15.97 22.69 10.48
C ALA A 628 -17.49 22.57 10.75
N SER A 629 -18.13 23.65 11.20
CA SER A 629 -19.59 23.69 11.40
C SER A 629 -20.33 23.52 10.07
N ASP A 630 -19.90 24.22 9.02
CA ASP A 630 -20.55 24.17 7.71
C ASP A 630 -20.38 22.80 7.04
N LEU A 631 -19.18 22.21 7.10
CA LEU A 631 -18.93 20.84 6.65
C LEU A 631 -19.80 19.82 7.39
N LEU A 632 -19.94 19.97 8.71
CA LEU A 632 -20.73 19.05 9.52
C LEU A 632 -22.22 19.12 9.20
N VAL A 633 -22.76 20.32 8.96
CA VAL A 633 -24.15 20.49 8.54
C VAL A 633 -24.42 19.75 7.23
N ASP A 634 -23.53 19.90 6.25
CA ASP A 634 -23.64 19.18 4.97
C ASP A 634 -23.61 17.65 5.16
N LEU A 635 -22.66 17.15 5.96
CA LEU A 635 -22.58 15.72 6.28
C LEU A 635 -23.84 15.20 6.99
N ILE A 636 -24.38 15.97 7.94
CA ILE A 636 -25.61 15.60 8.67
C ILE A 636 -26.81 15.61 7.73
N ASP A 637 -26.95 16.62 6.87
CA ASP A 637 -28.07 16.72 5.92
C ASP A 637 -28.03 15.55 4.91
N ARG A 638 -26.85 15.21 4.38
CA ARG A 638 -26.62 14.02 3.51
C ARG A 638 -26.95 12.71 4.22
N THR A 639 -26.52 12.57 5.48
CA THR A 639 -26.81 11.40 6.31
C THR A 639 -28.31 11.28 6.58
N GLY A 640 -28.97 12.39 6.88
CA GLY A 640 -30.42 12.47 7.05
C GLY A 640 -31.16 11.99 5.80
N GLU A 641 -30.71 12.41 4.61
CA GLU A 641 -31.32 11.97 3.34
C GLU A 641 -31.10 10.48 3.09
N THR A 642 -29.90 9.97 3.33
CA THR A 642 -29.59 8.53 3.25
C THR A 642 -30.50 7.72 4.17
N ILE A 643 -30.75 8.21 5.39
CA ILE A 643 -31.67 7.57 6.35
C ILE A 643 -33.12 7.66 5.87
N ARG A 644 -33.53 8.71 5.16
CA ARG A 644 -34.90 8.84 4.61
C ARG A 644 -35.13 7.90 3.44
N THR A 645 -34.25 7.92 2.44
CA THR A 645 -34.39 7.18 1.17
C THR A 645 -33.94 5.73 1.29
N GLY A 646 -33.00 5.43 2.19
CA GLY A 646 -32.28 4.17 2.23
C GLY A 646 -31.20 4.03 1.13
N GLU A 647 -31.04 5.04 0.28
CA GLU A 647 -30.05 5.07 -0.79
C GLU A 647 -28.85 5.91 -0.37
N PHE A 648 -27.67 5.30 -0.42
CA PHE A 648 -26.41 6.00 -0.23
C PHE A 648 -25.88 6.42 -1.61
N VAL A 649 -25.80 7.74 -1.85
CA VAL A 649 -25.16 8.29 -3.04
C VAL A 649 -23.71 8.62 -2.71
N GLU A 650 -22.78 7.94 -3.37
CA GLU A 650 -21.35 8.20 -3.24
C GLU A 650 -21.03 9.56 -3.90
N SER A 651 -20.96 10.63 -3.10
CA SER A 651 -20.50 11.93 -3.58
C SER A 651 -18.98 11.98 -3.53
N ALA A 652 -18.31 12.40 -4.60
CA ALA A 652 -16.92 12.84 -4.48
C ALA A 652 -16.92 14.04 -3.52
N PRO A 653 -16.32 13.94 -2.31
CA PRO A 653 -16.29 15.09 -1.43
C PRO A 653 -15.57 16.23 -2.14
N ASP A 654 -16.06 17.46 -1.98
CA ASP A 654 -15.35 18.64 -2.43
C ASP A 654 -14.05 18.74 -1.61
N ARG A 655 -13.00 18.11 -2.15
CA ARG A 655 -11.70 18.00 -1.51
C ARG A 655 -11.12 19.38 -1.24
N THR A 656 -11.53 20.41 -1.99
CA THR A 656 -11.10 21.78 -1.73
C THR A 656 -11.61 22.33 -0.41
N VAL A 657 -12.79 21.89 0.06
CA VAL A 657 -13.34 22.23 1.38
C VAL A 657 -12.59 21.47 2.46
N ILE A 658 -12.36 20.16 2.28
CA ILE A 658 -11.59 19.33 3.22
C ILE A 658 -10.14 19.82 3.35
N GLU A 659 -9.50 20.17 2.23
CA GLU A 659 -8.13 20.70 2.17
C GLU A 659 -8.06 22.09 2.81
N ARG A 660 -9.05 22.97 2.56
CA ARG A 660 -9.16 24.27 3.26
C ARG A 660 -9.35 24.09 4.77
N THR A 661 -10.24 23.21 5.21
CA THR A 661 -10.45 22.90 6.64
C THR A 661 -9.21 22.23 7.27
N ALA A 662 -8.41 21.48 6.50
CA ALA A 662 -7.12 20.94 6.92
C ALA A 662 -5.97 21.98 6.87
N GLY A 663 -6.21 23.17 6.32
CA GLY A 663 -5.23 24.25 6.18
C GLY A 663 -4.22 24.05 5.05
N ILE A 664 -4.57 23.29 4.02
CA ILE A 664 -3.85 23.17 2.75
C ILE A 664 -4.39 24.27 1.83
N GLN A 665 -3.54 25.22 1.45
CA GLN A 665 -3.92 26.25 0.49
C GLN A 665 -4.13 25.61 -0.89
N THR A 666 -5.39 25.54 -1.34
CA THR A 666 -5.73 25.27 -2.73
C THR A 666 -5.59 26.57 -3.52
N GLU A 667 -4.56 26.67 -4.36
CA GLU A 667 -4.47 27.73 -5.36
C GLU A 667 -5.58 27.54 -6.40
N ASP A 668 -6.22 28.65 -6.79
CA ASP A 668 -7.26 28.72 -7.81
C ASP A 668 -6.69 28.27 -9.17
N THR A 669 -7.20 27.18 -9.74
CA THR A 669 -6.70 26.62 -11.01
C THR A 669 -7.67 26.94 -12.15
N GLY A 670 -7.21 27.67 -13.16
CA GLY A 670 -7.96 27.93 -14.39
C GLY A 670 -8.24 26.66 -15.22
N GLU A 671 -9.10 26.78 -16.24
CA GLU A 671 -9.46 25.68 -17.15
C GLU A 671 -8.24 25.13 -17.91
N ALA A 672 -7.90 23.86 -17.69
CA ALA A 672 -6.82 23.19 -18.41
C ALA A 672 -7.26 22.69 -19.79
N THR A 673 -6.35 22.78 -20.76
CA THR A 673 -6.58 22.34 -22.14
C THR A 673 -6.04 20.93 -22.37
N VAL A 674 -6.92 19.98 -22.71
CA VAL A 674 -6.56 18.60 -23.06
C VAL A 674 -6.80 18.34 -24.56
N ILE A 675 -5.84 17.71 -25.24
CA ILE A 675 -5.97 17.24 -26.63
C ILE A 675 -5.88 15.71 -26.72
N ALA A 676 -6.50 15.09 -27.71
CA ALA A 676 -6.28 13.67 -28.02
C ALA A 676 -5.18 13.54 -29.07
N VAL A 677 -4.17 12.72 -28.81
CA VAL A 677 -3.07 12.47 -29.75
C VAL A 677 -3.13 11.02 -30.22
N VAL A 678 -3.20 10.84 -31.54
CA VAL A 678 -3.30 9.54 -32.21
C VAL A 678 -2.10 9.33 -33.13
N PRO A 679 -1.04 8.65 -32.66
CA PRO A 679 0.11 8.30 -33.49
C PRO A 679 -0.19 7.14 -34.43
N VAL A 680 -0.03 7.35 -35.73
CA VAL A 680 -0.43 6.38 -36.76
C VAL A 680 0.77 5.65 -37.35
N ASP A 681 0.83 4.34 -37.12
CA ASP A 681 1.54 3.41 -38.00
C ASP A 681 0.50 2.70 -38.88
N PRO A 682 0.52 2.94 -40.21
CA PRO A 682 -0.50 2.39 -41.11
C PRO A 682 -0.35 0.88 -41.31
N ALA A 683 0.84 0.32 -41.13
CA ALA A 683 1.18 -1.06 -41.45
C ALA A 683 1.21 -1.98 -40.22
N PHE A 684 1.55 -1.44 -39.04
CA PHE A 684 1.77 -2.23 -37.83
C PHE A 684 0.94 -1.73 -36.63
N GLY A 685 0.49 -2.67 -35.81
CA GLY A 685 -0.10 -2.39 -34.49
C GLY A 685 0.94 -2.11 -33.41
N GLY A 686 0.48 -1.81 -32.18
CA GLY A 686 1.33 -1.45 -31.05
C GLY A 686 2.35 -2.52 -30.61
N THR A 687 2.08 -3.79 -30.92
CA THR A 687 2.98 -4.93 -30.68
C THR A 687 3.88 -5.27 -31.87
N GLY A 688 3.85 -4.47 -32.94
CA GLY A 688 4.63 -4.70 -34.16
C GLY A 688 4.06 -5.78 -35.08
N VAL A 689 2.82 -6.22 -34.85
CA VAL A 689 2.12 -7.16 -35.74
C VAL A 689 1.54 -6.41 -36.93
N SER A 690 1.64 -6.97 -38.13
CA SER A 690 1.08 -6.34 -39.33
C SER A 690 -0.45 -6.34 -39.30
N ARG A 691 -1.07 -5.19 -39.59
CA ARG A 691 -2.53 -5.02 -39.62
C ARG A 691 -2.95 -3.86 -40.53
N SER A 692 -4.16 -3.94 -41.09
CA SER A 692 -4.73 -2.87 -41.93
C SER A 692 -5.75 -2.03 -41.16
N LEU A 693 -5.54 -0.71 -41.12
CA LEU A 693 -6.48 0.27 -40.57
C LEU A 693 -7.83 0.35 -41.31
N GLY A 694 -7.86 -0.09 -42.57
CA GLY A 694 -9.06 -0.17 -43.38
C GLY A 694 -9.91 -1.42 -43.12
N SER A 695 -9.46 -2.33 -42.26
CA SER A 695 -10.22 -3.56 -41.94
C SER A 695 -11.52 -3.19 -41.24
N ASN A 696 -12.63 -3.81 -41.65
CA ASN A 696 -13.94 -3.51 -41.08
C ASN A 696 -14.19 -4.28 -39.79
N LEU A 697 -14.87 -3.61 -38.88
CA LEU A 697 -15.42 -4.15 -37.65
C LEU A 697 -16.86 -3.67 -37.52
N ALA A 698 -17.82 -4.59 -37.62
CA ALA A 698 -19.27 -4.35 -37.60
C ALA A 698 -19.89 -3.46 -38.71
N ASP A 699 -19.09 -2.88 -39.61
CA ASP A 699 -19.45 -2.16 -40.86
C ASP A 699 -18.50 -0.96 -41.12
N ARG A 700 -17.83 -0.49 -40.08
CA ARG A 700 -16.87 0.61 -40.11
C ARG A 700 -15.43 0.10 -40.12
N SER A 701 -14.53 0.84 -40.77
CA SER A 701 -13.10 0.55 -40.62
C SER A 701 -12.66 0.79 -39.17
N ILE A 702 -11.67 0.02 -38.69
CA ILE A 702 -11.15 0.16 -37.32
C ILE A 702 -10.69 1.59 -37.03
N PHE A 703 -10.02 2.24 -37.99
CA PHE A 703 -9.54 3.62 -37.83
C PHE A 703 -10.68 4.62 -37.74
N ARG A 704 -11.66 4.53 -38.64
CA ARG A 704 -12.85 5.38 -38.64
C ARG A 704 -13.59 5.28 -37.32
N ARG A 705 -13.80 4.05 -36.82
CA ARG A 705 -14.50 3.84 -35.54
C ARG A 705 -13.74 4.45 -34.36
N THR A 706 -12.42 4.31 -34.31
CA THR A 706 -11.61 4.94 -33.25
C THR A 706 -11.79 6.46 -33.25
N VAL A 707 -11.65 7.12 -34.40
CA VAL A 707 -11.73 8.59 -34.50
C VAL A 707 -13.15 9.10 -34.23
N GLU A 708 -14.19 8.45 -34.80
CA GLU A 708 -15.60 8.83 -34.54
C GLU A 708 -15.95 8.70 -33.06
N ARG A 709 -15.50 7.64 -32.38
CA ARG A 709 -15.72 7.47 -30.93
C ARG A 709 -15.03 8.56 -30.13
N LEU A 710 -13.75 8.85 -30.41
CA LEU A 710 -13.05 9.96 -29.76
C LEU A 710 -13.77 11.30 -29.97
N GLY A 711 -14.37 11.50 -31.14
CA GLY A 711 -15.18 12.68 -31.46
C GLY A 711 -16.43 12.86 -30.60
N THR A 712 -16.80 11.88 -29.77
CA THR A 712 -17.91 11.97 -28.81
C THR A 712 -17.47 12.33 -27.38
N ALA A 713 -16.15 12.40 -27.12
CA ALA A 713 -15.62 12.72 -25.80
C ALA A 713 -15.88 14.17 -25.42
N THR A 714 -16.11 14.41 -24.12
CA THR A 714 -16.30 15.74 -23.55
C THR A 714 -15.01 16.25 -22.88
N GLY A 715 -14.77 17.56 -22.96
CA GLY A 715 -13.58 18.21 -22.39
C GLY A 715 -12.28 18.04 -23.19
N ILE A 716 -12.29 17.34 -24.32
CA ILE A 716 -11.18 17.32 -25.29
C ILE A 716 -11.34 18.46 -26.29
N LYS A 717 -10.30 19.28 -26.47
CA LYS A 717 -10.32 20.44 -27.38
C LYS A 717 -10.24 20.04 -28.86
N THR A 718 -9.38 19.09 -29.21
CA THR A 718 -9.12 18.66 -30.59
C THR A 718 -8.49 17.26 -30.62
N ILE A 719 -8.67 16.55 -31.73
CA ILE A 719 -8.00 15.29 -32.05
C ILE A 719 -6.84 15.59 -33.00
N VAL A 720 -5.63 15.18 -32.66
CA VAL A 720 -4.43 15.35 -33.49
C VAL A 720 -3.96 14.00 -33.99
N LEU A 721 -3.99 13.82 -35.32
CA LEU A 721 -3.49 12.65 -36.01
C LEU A 721 -2.03 12.89 -36.40
N LEU A 722 -1.11 12.13 -35.81
CA LEU A 722 0.30 12.14 -36.20
C LEU A 722 0.50 11.04 -37.23
N VAL A 723 0.87 11.40 -38.46
CA VAL A 723 0.90 10.47 -39.59
C VAL A 723 2.23 10.54 -40.35
N PRO A 724 2.69 9.43 -40.95
CA PRO A 724 3.78 9.46 -41.92
C PRO A 724 3.43 10.32 -43.15
N ASP A 725 4.44 10.81 -43.85
CA ASP A 725 4.26 11.71 -45.00
C ASP A 725 3.48 11.05 -46.15
N ASP A 726 3.63 9.73 -46.31
CA ASP A 726 3.06 8.93 -47.39
C ASP A 726 1.67 8.33 -47.08
N PHE A 727 1.16 8.48 -45.84
CA PHE A 727 -0.15 7.93 -45.47
C PHE A 727 -1.32 8.81 -45.94
N ASP A 728 -2.21 8.27 -46.76
CA ASP A 728 -3.42 8.97 -47.23
C ASP A 728 -4.55 8.93 -46.20
N VAL A 729 -4.40 9.75 -45.15
CA VAL A 729 -5.35 9.84 -44.04
C VAL A 729 -6.67 10.52 -44.42
N GLU A 730 -6.70 11.37 -45.45
CA GLU A 730 -7.90 12.13 -45.83
C GLU A 730 -9.01 11.23 -46.37
N ASN A 731 -8.63 10.14 -47.04
CA ASN A 731 -9.58 9.14 -47.54
C ASN A 731 -9.91 8.05 -46.50
N ALA A 732 -9.32 8.09 -45.29
CA ALA A 732 -9.47 7.02 -44.30
C ALA A 732 -10.74 7.16 -43.42
N PHE A 733 -11.30 8.36 -43.31
CA PHE A 733 -12.54 8.65 -42.57
C PHE A 733 -13.17 9.98 -43.04
N ASP A 734 -14.47 10.17 -42.75
CA ASP A 734 -15.17 11.42 -43.05
C ASP A 734 -15.12 12.36 -41.84
N ARG A 735 -14.41 13.48 -41.96
CA ARG A 735 -14.27 14.48 -40.89
C ARG A 735 -15.60 15.09 -40.45
N SER A 736 -16.59 15.15 -41.33
CA SER A 736 -17.91 15.73 -41.01
C SER A 736 -18.72 14.91 -40.01
N LEU A 737 -18.33 13.64 -39.81
CA LEU A 737 -18.96 12.72 -38.86
C LEU A 737 -18.27 12.70 -37.49
N VAL A 738 -17.19 13.48 -37.31
CA VAL A 738 -16.44 13.56 -36.06
C VAL A 738 -16.88 14.82 -35.30
N GLY A 739 -17.36 14.64 -34.07
CA GLY A 739 -17.90 15.74 -33.26
C GLY A 739 -16.86 16.74 -32.72
N LEU A 740 -15.56 16.42 -32.85
CA LEU A 740 -14.44 17.27 -32.44
C LEU A 740 -13.61 17.72 -33.65
N PRO A 741 -12.94 18.88 -33.58
CA PRO A 741 -11.94 19.27 -34.58
C PRO A 741 -10.87 18.19 -34.74
N VAL A 742 -10.43 17.97 -35.97
CA VAL A 742 -9.35 17.01 -36.29
C VAL A 742 -8.23 17.74 -37.03
N GLU A 743 -7.04 17.72 -36.43
CA GLU A 743 -5.80 18.23 -37.01
C GLU A 743 -4.90 17.09 -37.47
N ILE A 744 -4.22 17.29 -38.59
CA ILE A 744 -3.26 16.32 -39.15
C ILE A 744 -1.87 16.93 -39.06
N ARG A 745 -0.92 16.15 -38.55
CA ARG A 745 0.49 16.52 -38.45
C ARG A 745 1.34 15.44 -39.11
N ARG A 746 2.18 15.88 -40.04
CA ARG A 746 3.05 15.03 -40.86
C ARG A 746 4.42 14.91 -40.18
N CYS A 747 4.88 13.68 -39.95
CA CYS A 747 6.04 13.40 -39.09
C CYS A 747 7.25 12.82 -39.84
N GLY A 748 7.30 12.90 -41.18
CA GLY A 748 8.36 12.27 -41.95
C GLY A 748 8.04 10.81 -42.28
N ALA A 749 9.08 9.98 -42.40
CA ALA A 749 8.93 8.57 -42.79
C ALA A 749 8.29 7.67 -41.70
N SER A 750 8.40 8.04 -40.42
CA SER A 750 7.81 7.32 -39.30
C SER A 750 7.43 8.29 -38.19
N VAL A 751 6.31 8.04 -37.53
CA VAL A 751 5.86 8.79 -36.35
C VAL A 751 6.67 8.41 -35.11
N PHE A 752 7.11 7.15 -35.03
CA PHE A 752 7.84 6.62 -33.88
C PHE A 752 9.35 6.64 -34.10
N GLY A 753 10.10 6.94 -33.04
CA GLY A 753 11.55 6.84 -33.01
C GLY A 753 12.05 5.39 -32.98
N PRO A 754 13.35 5.15 -33.22
CA PRO A 754 13.87 3.78 -33.35
C PRO A 754 13.86 2.96 -32.04
N GLU A 755 13.63 3.61 -30.89
CA GLU A 755 13.42 2.94 -29.58
C GLU A 755 12.14 2.11 -29.56
N HIS A 756 11.17 2.45 -30.43
CA HIS A 756 9.89 1.76 -30.51
C HIS A 756 10.05 0.29 -30.92
N GLU A 757 11.15 -0.07 -31.61
CA GLU A 757 11.49 -1.47 -31.90
C GLU A 757 11.64 -2.30 -30.61
N ALA A 758 12.38 -1.79 -29.62
CA ALA A 758 12.54 -2.48 -28.34
C ALA A 758 11.23 -2.53 -27.53
N ILE A 759 10.41 -1.47 -27.61
CA ILE A 759 9.07 -1.44 -26.98
C ILE A 759 8.20 -2.53 -27.60
N ARG A 760 8.12 -2.63 -28.93
CA ARG A 760 7.34 -3.67 -29.64
C ARG A 760 7.76 -5.07 -29.22
N ILE A 761 9.07 -5.35 -29.12
CA ILE A 761 9.59 -6.66 -28.70
C ILE A 761 9.16 -6.98 -27.26
N ALA A 762 9.33 -6.04 -26.33
CA ALA A 762 8.94 -6.25 -24.93
C ALA A 762 7.41 -6.43 -24.77
N ARG A 763 6.62 -5.71 -25.58
CA ARG A 763 5.15 -5.80 -25.55
C ARG A 763 4.63 -7.05 -26.25
N ALA A 764 5.33 -7.58 -27.25
CA ALA A 764 4.96 -8.83 -27.93
C ALA A 764 5.00 -10.07 -27.02
N VAL A 765 5.83 -10.07 -25.97
CA VAL A 765 5.87 -11.14 -24.97
C VAL A 765 4.90 -10.94 -23.78
N ALA A 766 4.25 -9.78 -23.69
CA ALA A 766 3.22 -9.47 -22.67
C ALA A 766 1.99 -8.72 -23.27
N PRO A 767 1.40 -9.19 -24.39
CA PRO A 767 0.48 -8.43 -25.22
C PRO A 767 -0.89 -8.16 -24.58
N THR A 768 -1.30 -8.99 -23.61
CA THR A 768 -2.56 -8.85 -22.87
C THR A 768 -2.43 -7.99 -21.62
N SER A 769 -1.20 -7.75 -21.14
CA SER A 769 -0.99 -6.98 -19.93
C SER A 769 -1.09 -5.48 -20.23
N TRP A 770 -1.80 -4.71 -19.43
CA TRP A 770 -1.87 -3.24 -19.62
C TRP A 770 -0.65 -2.52 -19.06
N ARG A 771 -0.07 -3.07 -17.99
CA ARG A 771 1.18 -2.71 -17.33
C ARG A 771 1.85 -4.01 -16.90
N GLY A 772 3.18 -4.02 -16.88
CA GLY A 772 3.96 -5.20 -16.53
C GLY A 772 4.61 -5.84 -17.75
N GLY A 773 5.50 -6.79 -17.49
CA GLY A 773 6.41 -7.36 -18.50
C GLY A 773 7.81 -6.76 -18.39
N ILE A 774 8.61 -6.86 -19.46
CA ILE A 774 9.97 -6.32 -19.48
C ILE A 774 9.94 -4.81 -19.24
N HIS A 775 10.68 -4.34 -18.23
CA HIS A 775 10.72 -2.94 -17.78
C HIS A 775 9.39 -2.37 -17.28
N GLY A 776 8.38 -3.22 -17.07
CA GLY A 776 7.03 -2.77 -16.68
C GLY A 776 6.31 -1.97 -17.78
N LEU A 777 6.76 -2.08 -19.03
CA LEU A 777 6.19 -1.36 -20.18
C LEU A 777 4.68 -1.60 -20.31
N THR A 778 3.98 -0.53 -20.67
CA THR A 778 2.52 -0.46 -20.68
C THR A 778 1.96 -0.47 -22.09
N ALA A 779 0.65 -0.67 -22.20
CA ALA A 779 -0.09 -0.44 -23.45
C ALA A 779 0.00 1.02 -23.93
N PHE A 780 0.27 1.98 -23.04
CA PHE A 780 0.44 3.39 -23.39
C PHE A 780 1.79 3.66 -24.06
N ASP A 781 2.83 2.90 -23.71
CA ASP A 781 4.14 2.97 -24.37
C ASP A 781 4.05 2.57 -25.85
N GLU A 782 3.12 1.68 -26.20
CA GLU A 782 2.87 1.25 -27.58
C GLU A 782 2.43 2.42 -28.48
N VAL A 783 1.78 3.43 -27.91
CA VAL A 783 1.12 4.54 -28.64
C VAL A 783 1.68 5.91 -28.26
N LEU A 784 2.82 5.97 -27.56
CA LEU A 784 3.48 7.22 -27.22
C LEU A 784 4.56 7.56 -28.26
N ALA A 785 4.46 8.75 -28.87
CA ALA A 785 5.50 9.32 -29.73
C ALA A 785 6.01 10.62 -29.11
N PRO A 786 6.98 10.58 -28.15
CA PRO A 786 7.27 11.70 -27.26
C PRO A 786 7.64 13.00 -27.99
N GLY A 787 8.52 12.93 -28.99
CA GLY A 787 8.96 14.10 -29.75
C GLY A 787 7.81 14.77 -30.52
N PRO A 788 7.15 14.06 -31.45
CA PRO A 788 5.98 14.58 -32.16
C PRO A 788 4.84 15.05 -31.24
N THR A 789 4.58 14.33 -30.15
CA THR A 789 3.55 14.72 -29.16
C THR A 789 3.92 16.03 -28.47
N ALA A 790 5.17 16.19 -28.01
CA ALA A 790 5.65 17.42 -27.39
C ALA A 790 5.52 18.64 -28.32
N ALA A 791 5.91 18.50 -29.59
CA ALA A 791 5.85 19.57 -30.57
C ALA A 791 4.41 20.08 -30.78
N VAL A 792 3.44 19.16 -30.88
CA VAL A 792 2.03 19.50 -31.04
C VAL A 792 1.45 20.15 -29.79
N MET A 793 1.80 19.66 -28.60
CA MET A 793 1.33 20.26 -27.35
C MET A 793 1.83 21.70 -27.18
N GLU A 794 3.05 21.98 -27.63
CA GLU A 794 3.63 23.34 -27.63
C GLU A 794 2.93 24.24 -28.65
N GLU A 795 2.69 23.75 -29.86
CA GLU A 795 2.02 24.51 -30.93
C GLU A 795 0.57 24.88 -30.58
N LEU A 796 -0.17 23.94 -29.97
CA LEU A 796 -1.59 24.11 -29.65
C LEU A 796 -1.85 24.68 -28.25
N ASP A 797 -0.77 24.99 -27.51
CA ASP A 797 -0.77 25.36 -26.10
C ASP A 797 -1.64 24.43 -25.25
N ALA A 798 -1.46 23.11 -25.43
CA ALA A 798 -2.20 22.08 -24.71
C ALA A 798 -1.49 21.64 -23.43
N ASP A 799 -2.16 21.70 -22.28
CA ASP A 799 -1.61 21.31 -20.97
C ASP A 799 -1.37 19.80 -20.85
N ALA A 800 -2.19 18.99 -21.53
CA ALA A 800 -2.06 17.55 -21.52
C ALA A 800 -2.53 16.87 -22.82
N ALA A 801 -2.04 15.65 -23.03
CA ALA A 801 -2.39 14.80 -24.16
C ALA A 801 -3.01 13.47 -23.67
N LEU A 802 -4.20 13.14 -24.16
CA LEU A 802 -4.78 11.80 -24.10
C LEU A 802 -4.09 10.92 -25.14
N LEU A 803 -3.50 9.80 -24.72
CA LEU A 803 -2.80 8.85 -25.58
C LEU A 803 -3.78 7.80 -26.12
N VAL A 804 -3.90 7.70 -27.45
CA VAL A 804 -4.81 6.74 -28.09
C VAL A 804 -4.17 6.13 -29.34
N GLY A 805 -4.25 4.80 -29.48
CA GLY A 805 -3.84 4.12 -30.69
C GLY A 805 -4.90 4.19 -31.79
N PRO A 806 -4.52 4.19 -33.08
CA PRO A 806 -5.46 4.30 -34.21
C PRO A 806 -6.41 3.08 -34.34
N ASP A 807 -6.11 1.99 -33.65
CA ASP A 807 -6.85 0.72 -33.64
C ASP A 807 -7.58 0.46 -32.30
N TRP A 808 -7.68 1.46 -31.42
CA TRP A 808 -8.37 1.39 -30.12
C TRP A 808 -9.89 1.59 -30.27
N SER A 809 -10.50 0.85 -31.19
CA SER A 809 -11.91 0.99 -31.58
C SER A 809 -12.94 0.68 -30.49
N LEU A 810 -12.51 0.17 -29.34
CA LEU A 810 -13.34 -0.16 -28.18
C LEU A 810 -13.09 0.75 -26.97
N LEU A 811 -12.26 1.78 -27.08
CA LEU A 811 -11.91 2.68 -25.96
C LEU A 811 -13.18 3.26 -25.32
N PRO A 812 -13.41 3.08 -24.01
CA PRO A 812 -14.58 3.63 -23.32
C PRO A 812 -14.51 5.16 -23.26
N ILE A 813 -15.52 5.83 -23.80
CA ILE A 813 -15.61 7.31 -23.76
C ILE A 813 -16.35 7.76 -22.50
N THR A 814 -17.52 7.20 -22.26
CA THR A 814 -18.39 7.47 -21.11
C THR A 814 -18.40 6.31 -20.12
N GLY A 815 -19.08 6.50 -18.99
CA GLY A 815 -19.17 5.50 -17.91
C GLY A 815 -17.96 5.53 -16.98
N ARG A 816 -18.01 4.68 -15.95
CA ARG A 816 -17.00 4.64 -14.88
C ARG A 816 -15.62 4.27 -15.43
N GLY A 817 -14.67 5.20 -15.36
CA GLY A 817 -13.33 5.08 -15.93
C GLY A 817 -13.25 5.27 -17.45
N GLY A 818 -14.27 5.88 -18.06
CA GLY A 818 -14.20 6.35 -19.44
C GLY A 818 -13.35 7.62 -19.59
N VAL A 819 -13.00 7.96 -20.83
CA VAL A 819 -12.20 9.16 -21.19
C VAL A 819 -12.72 10.44 -20.52
N ASP A 820 -14.03 10.66 -20.49
CA ASP A 820 -14.64 11.87 -19.90
C ASP A 820 -14.30 12.03 -18.41
N GLU A 821 -14.28 10.93 -17.65
CA GLU A 821 -13.93 10.95 -16.22
C GLU A 821 -12.42 11.19 -16.00
N LEU A 822 -11.55 10.70 -16.90
CA LEU A 822 -10.12 11.04 -16.86
C LEU A 822 -9.89 12.53 -17.11
N VAL A 823 -10.57 13.10 -18.10
CA VAL A 823 -10.46 14.53 -18.43
C VAL A 823 -10.93 15.36 -17.24
N GLN A 824 -12.08 15.02 -16.66
CA GLN A 824 -12.56 15.67 -15.44
C GLN A 824 -11.52 15.61 -14.31
N ARG A 825 -10.96 14.43 -14.04
CA ARG A 825 -9.94 14.25 -12.99
C ARG A 825 -8.68 15.06 -13.24
N PHE A 826 -8.26 15.21 -14.50
CA PHE A 826 -7.12 16.05 -14.85
C PHE A 826 -7.44 17.54 -14.66
N THR A 827 -8.63 17.99 -15.07
CA THR A 827 -9.07 19.39 -14.91
C THR A 827 -9.21 19.79 -13.44
N GLU A 828 -9.61 18.87 -12.57
CA GLU A 828 -9.59 19.08 -11.10
C GLU A 828 -8.15 19.24 -10.56
N ARG A 829 -7.12 18.83 -11.31
CA ARG A 829 -5.71 18.79 -10.88
C ARG A 829 -4.74 19.06 -12.05
N PRO A 830 -4.77 20.24 -12.65
CA PRO A 830 -4.12 20.48 -13.95
C PRO A 830 -2.59 20.48 -13.93
N ARG A 831 -1.98 20.48 -12.74
CA ARG A 831 -0.53 20.30 -12.55
C ARG A 831 -0.10 18.83 -12.40
N SER A 832 -1.03 17.88 -12.46
CA SER A 832 -0.72 16.46 -12.35
C SER A 832 0.15 16.01 -13.54
N PRO A 833 1.19 15.19 -13.32
CA PRO A 833 2.05 14.74 -14.41
C PRO A 833 1.32 13.78 -15.36
N TYR A 834 0.27 13.10 -14.87
CA TYR A 834 -0.58 12.18 -15.62
C TYR A 834 -1.86 11.84 -14.83
N VAL A 835 -2.86 11.28 -15.53
CA VAL A 835 -4.07 10.62 -15.00
C VAL A 835 -4.32 9.37 -15.86
N PHE A 836 -4.73 8.25 -15.26
CA PHE A 836 -4.90 7.00 -16.01
C PHE A 836 -6.02 6.11 -15.44
N THR A 837 -6.43 5.10 -16.19
CA THR A 837 -7.31 4.02 -15.72
C THR A 837 -6.64 2.66 -15.74
N GLN A 838 -7.09 1.77 -14.86
CA GLN A 838 -6.67 0.37 -14.82
C GLN A 838 -7.62 -0.48 -15.67
N GLY A 839 -7.09 -1.19 -16.66
CA GLY A 839 -7.84 -2.11 -17.52
C GLY A 839 -6.98 -2.66 -18.65
N PRO A 840 -7.38 -3.75 -19.32
CA PRO A 840 -6.59 -4.36 -20.39
C PRO A 840 -6.39 -3.41 -21.59
N PRO A 841 -5.38 -3.67 -22.46
CA PRO A 841 -5.12 -2.84 -23.63
C PRO A 841 -6.38 -2.65 -24.49
N GLY A 842 -6.73 -1.40 -24.79
CA GLY A 842 -7.94 -1.03 -25.55
C GLY A 842 -9.17 -0.68 -24.70
N LEU A 843 -9.16 -0.99 -23.39
CA LEU A 843 -10.18 -0.55 -22.42
C LEU A 843 -9.63 0.40 -21.34
N ALA A 844 -8.33 0.70 -21.38
CA ALA A 844 -7.68 1.67 -20.50
C ALA A 844 -7.21 2.90 -21.28
N ALA A 845 -7.17 4.04 -20.60
CA ALA A 845 -6.78 5.33 -21.15
C ALA A 845 -5.74 6.03 -20.24
N MET A 846 -4.96 6.94 -20.82
CA MET A 846 -4.01 7.76 -20.07
C MET A 846 -3.93 9.17 -20.65
N ILE A 847 -3.96 10.17 -19.77
CA ILE A 847 -3.63 11.55 -20.03
C ILE A 847 -2.24 11.84 -19.46
N VAL A 848 -1.34 12.42 -20.25
CA VAL A 848 0.01 12.84 -19.84
C VAL A 848 0.17 14.35 -19.93
N GLY A 849 0.72 14.97 -18.88
CA GLY A 849 0.95 16.41 -18.83
C GLY A 849 2.14 16.85 -19.70
N ARG A 850 2.10 18.09 -20.20
CA ARG A 850 3.10 18.69 -21.12
C ARG A 850 4.53 18.52 -20.64
N SER A 851 4.78 18.83 -19.37
CA SER A 851 6.13 18.73 -18.77
C SER A 851 6.69 17.31 -18.79
N THR A 852 5.84 16.31 -18.55
CA THR A 852 6.19 14.88 -18.61
C THR A 852 6.59 14.48 -20.03
N VAL A 853 5.79 14.87 -21.04
CA VAL A 853 6.05 14.54 -22.44
C VAL A 853 7.35 15.20 -22.93
N HIS A 854 7.60 16.47 -22.61
CA HIS A 854 8.87 17.13 -22.94
C HIS A 854 10.06 16.45 -22.25
N ALA A 855 9.93 16.04 -20.99
CA ALA A 855 10.99 15.34 -20.29
C ALA A 855 11.35 14.01 -20.98
N MET A 856 10.34 13.27 -21.46
CA MET A 856 10.53 12.03 -22.21
C MET A 856 11.15 12.28 -23.59
N ALA A 857 10.70 13.32 -24.31
CA ALA A 857 11.24 13.70 -25.61
C ALA A 857 12.72 14.10 -25.55
N ASN A 858 13.13 14.82 -24.50
CA ASN A 858 14.49 15.35 -24.35
C ASN A 858 15.50 14.33 -23.79
N ARG A 859 15.04 13.25 -23.14
CA ARG A 859 15.91 12.28 -22.45
C ARG A 859 15.65 10.86 -22.93
N ARG A 860 16.03 10.57 -24.16
CA ARG A 860 15.91 9.24 -24.75
C ARG A 860 16.74 8.22 -23.98
N SER A 861 16.05 7.46 -23.13
CA SER A 861 16.60 6.42 -22.26
C SER A 861 15.48 5.50 -21.85
N ARG A 862 15.79 4.33 -21.29
CA ARG A 862 14.75 3.43 -20.75
C ARG A 862 13.93 4.06 -19.62
N PHE A 863 14.36 5.17 -19.02
CA PHE A 863 13.58 5.90 -18.00
C PHE A 863 12.51 6.83 -18.60
N ALA A 864 12.55 7.08 -19.91
CA ALA A 864 11.57 7.91 -20.61
C ALA A 864 10.40 7.08 -21.17
N THR A 865 9.84 6.22 -20.32
CA THR A 865 8.70 5.35 -20.65
C THR A 865 7.58 5.54 -19.63
N VAL A 866 6.34 5.32 -20.04
CA VAL A 866 5.18 5.26 -19.14
C VAL A 866 5.33 4.09 -18.17
N GLY A 867 5.88 2.96 -18.63
CA GLY A 867 6.25 1.83 -17.77
C GLY A 867 7.13 2.23 -16.60
N HIS A 868 8.14 3.10 -16.82
CA HIS A 868 8.97 3.62 -15.74
C HIS A 868 8.21 4.56 -14.78
N LEU A 869 7.25 5.34 -15.29
CA LEU A 869 6.43 6.24 -14.46
C LEU A 869 5.49 5.47 -13.52
N LEU A 870 4.83 4.42 -14.04
CA LEU A 870 3.81 3.65 -13.32
C LEU A 870 4.38 2.43 -12.58
N GLY A 871 5.53 1.92 -13.01
CA GLY A 871 6.20 0.73 -12.45
C GLY A 871 6.99 1.01 -11.15
N TYR A 872 7.70 -0.01 -10.67
CA TYR A 872 8.62 0.14 -9.54
C TYR A 872 9.92 0.82 -9.98
N ARG A 873 10.44 1.72 -9.13
CA ARG A 873 11.64 2.52 -9.37
C ARG A 873 12.64 2.36 -8.23
N SER A 874 13.71 1.59 -8.46
CA SER A 874 14.75 1.36 -7.45
C SER A 874 15.43 2.67 -6.99
N GLU A 875 15.57 3.69 -7.83
CA GLU A 875 16.18 4.96 -7.41
C GLU A 875 15.23 5.83 -6.55
N ARG A 876 13.91 5.63 -6.68
CA ARG A 876 12.88 6.39 -5.97
C ARG A 876 11.64 5.51 -5.71
N PRO A 877 11.70 4.60 -4.72
CA PRO A 877 10.57 3.77 -4.34
C PRO A 877 9.38 4.64 -3.98
N GLN A 878 8.22 4.24 -4.47
CA GLN A 878 6.97 4.90 -4.24
C GLN A 878 5.86 3.86 -4.16
N GLY A 879 4.81 4.17 -3.41
CA GLY A 879 3.59 3.36 -3.41
C GLY A 879 3.06 3.17 -4.82
N ASP A 880 2.38 2.04 -5.05
CA ASP A 880 1.77 1.78 -6.35
C ASP A 880 0.74 2.87 -6.70
N GLN A 881 0.82 3.40 -7.92
CA GLN A 881 -0.02 4.50 -8.36
C GLN A 881 -1.48 4.09 -8.56
N ILE A 882 -1.79 2.79 -8.62
CA ILE A 882 -3.17 2.28 -8.73
C ILE A 882 -4.01 2.54 -7.47
N VAL A 883 -3.37 2.77 -6.32
CA VAL A 883 -4.07 3.16 -5.07
C VAL A 883 -4.09 4.68 -4.87
N GLY A 884 -3.42 5.43 -5.75
CA GLY A 884 -3.36 6.88 -5.70
C GLY A 884 -4.52 7.55 -6.41
N ASP A 885 -4.73 8.82 -6.12
CA ASP A 885 -5.81 9.63 -6.71
C ASP A 885 -5.68 9.87 -8.23
N LEU A 886 -4.49 9.61 -8.81
CA LEU A 886 -4.24 9.74 -10.25
C LEU A 886 -4.81 8.57 -11.06
N CYS A 887 -5.20 7.48 -10.38
CA CYS A 887 -5.89 6.35 -10.99
C CYS A 887 -7.40 6.56 -10.88
N VAL A 888 -8.09 6.70 -12.01
CA VAL A 888 -9.56 6.76 -12.05
C VAL A 888 -10.10 5.33 -11.91
N SER A 889 -11.12 5.17 -11.07
CA SER A 889 -11.66 3.86 -10.72
C SER A 889 -12.46 3.30 -11.90
N THR A 890 -12.14 2.08 -12.33
CA THR A 890 -12.90 1.31 -13.33
C THR A 890 -13.77 0.24 -12.69
N ASP A 891 -14.78 -0.22 -13.45
CA ASP A 891 -15.60 -1.38 -13.09
C ASP A 891 -14.72 -2.61 -12.82
N SER A 892 -15.09 -3.43 -11.82
CA SER A 892 -14.31 -4.61 -11.43
C SER A 892 -14.20 -5.66 -12.54
N THR A 893 -15.22 -5.75 -13.40
CA THR A 893 -15.26 -6.65 -14.55
C THR A 893 -14.22 -6.26 -15.59
N VAL A 894 -14.08 -4.96 -15.88
CA VAL A 894 -13.06 -4.43 -16.79
C VAL A 894 -11.67 -4.55 -16.18
N ARG A 895 -11.54 -4.20 -14.89
CA ARG A 895 -10.26 -4.24 -14.17
C ARG A 895 -9.67 -5.64 -14.07
N SER A 896 -10.51 -6.67 -13.95
CA SER A 896 -10.06 -8.07 -13.84
C SER A 896 -10.10 -8.82 -15.18
N ALA A 897 -10.35 -8.12 -16.28
CA ALA A 897 -10.47 -8.71 -17.60
C ALA A 897 -9.09 -9.11 -18.16
N ILE A 898 -8.96 -10.36 -18.58
CA ILE A 898 -7.77 -10.90 -19.24
C ILE A 898 -8.00 -10.83 -20.75
N GLY A 899 -7.16 -10.10 -21.47
CA GLY A 899 -7.20 -10.09 -22.93
C GLY A 899 -6.59 -8.84 -23.54
N ARG A 900 -6.65 -8.77 -24.87
CA ARG A 900 -6.25 -7.60 -25.65
C ARG A 900 -7.47 -7.16 -26.47
N PHE A 901 -7.94 -5.94 -26.21
CA PHE A 901 -9.18 -5.38 -26.75
C PHE A 901 -8.90 -4.37 -27.87
N THR A 902 -7.66 -4.30 -28.35
CA THR A 902 -7.25 -3.51 -29.51
C THR A 902 -7.36 -4.34 -30.79
N ALA A 903 -7.82 -3.73 -31.88
CA ALA A 903 -7.98 -4.40 -33.18
C ALA A 903 -6.66 -4.35 -33.99
N ASP A 904 -5.55 -4.72 -33.35
CA ASP A 904 -4.19 -4.43 -33.81
C ASP A 904 -3.45 -5.65 -34.41
N SER A 905 -4.16 -6.75 -34.59
CA SER A 905 -3.68 -7.96 -35.26
C SER A 905 -4.83 -8.73 -35.93
N PRO A 906 -4.57 -9.60 -36.91
CA PRO A 906 -5.60 -10.45 -37.52
C PRO A 906 -6.33 -11.32 -36.49
N ARG A 907 -5.60 -11.82 -35.47
CA ARG A 907 -6.18 -12.58 -34.34
C ARG A 907 -7.18 -11.73 -33.56
N GLN A 908 -6.78 -10.54 -33.12
CA GLN A 908 -7.67 -9.71 -32.29
C GLN A 908 -8.85 -9.18 -33.09
N LEU A 909 -8.65 -8.79 -34.35
CA LEU A 909 -9.75 -8.36 -35.22
C LEU A 909 -10.82 -9.47 -35.35
N MET A 910 -10.43 -10.72 -35.58
CA MET A 910 -11.37 -11.85 -35.64
C MET A 910 -12.09 -12.05 -34.28
N ARG A 911 -11.37 -11.96 -33.16
CA ARG A 911 -11.94 -12.20 -31.82
C ARG A 911 -12.92 -11.10 -31.43
N ILE A 912 -12.54 -9.84 -31.62
CA ILE A 912 -13.38 -8.68 -31.36
C ILE A 912 -14.61 -8.70 -32.26
N GLY A 913 -14.44 -8.94 -33.58
CA GLY A 913 -15.55 -9.07 -34.52
C GLY A 913 -16.59 -10.08 -34.06
N ARG A 914 -16.16 -11.30 -33.69
CA ARG A 914 -17.09 -12.32 -33.17
C ARG A 914 -17.78 -11.95 -31.85
N ALA A 915 -17.16 -11.11 -31.02
CA ALA A 915 -17.74 -10.67 -29.76
C ALA A 915 -18.83 -9.62 -29.98
N ILE A 916 -18.63 -8.71 -30.94
CA ILE A 916 -19.45 -7.50 -31.06
C ILE A 916 -20.34 -7.45 -32.31
N GLU A 917 -19.96 -8.03 -33.44
CA GLU A 917 -20.77 -8.03 -34.68
C GLU A 917 -22.19 -8.59 -34.50
N PRO A 918 -22.44 -9.60 -33.62
CA PRO A 918 -23.81 -10.04 -33.36
C PRO A 918 -24.72 -8.95 -32.77
N LEU A 919 -24.14 -7.94 -32.11
CA LEU A 919 -24.89 -6.83 -31.50
C LEU A 919 -25.38 -5.85 -32.57
N PHE A 920 -24.60 -5.64 -33.63
CA PHE A 920 -24.92 -4.67 -34.69
C PHE A 920 -25.91 -5.20 -35.75
N ARG A 921 -26.61 -6.31 -35.48
CA ARG A 921 -27.61 -6.89 -36.42
C ARG A 921 -29.03 -6.35 -36.22
N ASP A 922 -29.28 -5.59 -35.15
CA ASP A 922 -30.57 -4.97 -34.83
C ASP A 922 -30.42 -3.44 -34.92
N ASP A 923 -31.26 -2.77 -35.70
CA ASP A 923 -31.24 -1.30 -35.90
C ASP A 923 -31.48 -0.53 -34.59
N ARG A 924 -31.90 -1.20 -33.51
CA ARG A 924 -32.06 -0.63 -32.16
C ARG A 924 -30.92 -0.96 -31.19
N ALA A 925 -29.87 -1.63 -31.65
CA ALA A 925 -28.79 -2.07 -30.78
C ALA A 925 -27.98 -0.88 -30.24
N VAL A 926 -27.89 -0.80 -28.91
CA VAL A 926 -26.96 0.10 -28.22
C VAL A 926 -25.57 -0.53 -28.26
N GLU A 927 -24.55 0.29 -28.48
CA GLU A 927 -23.17 -0.18 -28.44
C GLU A 927 -22.85 -0.71 -27.03
N PRO A 928 -22.23 -1.90 -26.89
CA PRO A 928 -21.99 -2.50 -25.58
C PRO A 928 -21.06 -1.63 -24.75
N ASP A 929 -21.34 -1.56 -23.45
CA ASP A 929 -20.46 -0.89 -22.50
C ASP A 929 -19.20 -1.72 -22.22
N ALA A 930 -18.24 -1.12 -21.51
CA ALA A 930 -16.95 -1.76 -21.24
C ALA A 930 -17.09 -3.06 -20.41
N PRO A 931 -17.93 -3.14 -19.36
CA PRO A 931 -18.19 -4.40 -18.65
C PRO A 931 -18.77 -5.49 -19.54
N GLU A 932 -19.75 -5.19 -20.39
CA GLU A 932 -20.33 -6.19 -21.30
C GLU A 932 -19.28 -6.70 -22.31
N LEU A 933 -18.44 -5.80 -22.84
CA LEU A 933 -17.33 -6.16 -23.73
C LEU A 933 -16.34 -7.09 -23.04
N ALA A 934 -15.96 -6.78 -21.79
CA ALA A 934 -15.06 -7.61 -20.99
C ALA A 934 -15.61 -9.04 -20.85
N VAL A 935 -16.84 -9.22 -20.37
CA VAL A 935 -17.47 -10.54 -20.19
C VAL A 935 -17.54 -11.32 -21.50
N ARG A 936 -17.98 -10.67 -22.58
CA ARG A 936 -18.14 -11.32 -23.89
C ARG A 936 -16.80 -11.78 -24.46
N MET A 937 -15.76 -10.96 -24.37
CA MET A 937 -14.45 -11.32 -24.90
C MET A 937 -13.80 -12.43 -24.09
N GLU A 938 -13.93 -12.40 -22.75
CA GLU A 938 -13.43 -13.44 -21.86
C GLU A 938 -14.02 -14.82 -22.18
N HIS A 939 -15.35 -14.92 -22.25
CA HIS A 939 -16.02 -16.16 -22.62
C HIS A 939 -15.55 -16.71 -23.98
N ARG A 940 -15.21 -15.83 -24.93
CA ARG A 940 -14.71 -16.20 -26.26
C ARG A 940 -13.24 -16.58 -26.27
N ILE A 941 -12.43 -16.21 -25.29
CA ILE A 941 -11.08 -16.77 -25.12
C ILE A 941 -11.18 -18.28 -24.91
N MET A 942 -12.14 -18.68 -24.08
CA MET A 942 -12.33 -20.07 -23.68
C MET A 942 -13.05 -20.92 -24.73
N THR A 943 -13.89 -20.31 -25.58
CA THR A 943 -14.77 -21.03 -26.51
C THR A 943 -14.54 -20.70 -27.99
N GLY A 944 -13.59 -19.80 -28.29
CA GLY A 944 -13.31 -19.30 -29.63
C GLY A 944 -12.61 -20.28 -30.58
N PRO A 945 -12.48 -19.91 -31.87
CA PRO A 945 -11.79 -20.72 -32.88
C PRO A 945 -10.31 -20.85 -32.53
N LEU A 946 -9.77 -22.05 -32.73
CA LEU A 946 -8.37 -22.34 -32.44
C LEU A 946 -7.51 -21.87 -33.62
N LEU A 947 -6.98 -20.65 -33.54
CA LEU A 947 -5.92 -20.15 -34.44
C LEU A 947 -4.57 -20.80 -34.06
N SER A 948 -3.44 -20.42 -34.67
CA SER A 948 -2.10 -20.87 -34.21
C SER A 948 -1.85 -20.51 -32.73
N PRO A 949 -0.95 -21.22 -32.03
CA PRO A 949 -0.54 -20.83 -30.68
C PRO A 949 0.08 -19.42 -30.68
N GLN A 950 -0.29 -18.60 -29.70
CA GLN A 950 0.27 -17.26 -29.54
C GLN A 950 1.64 -17.32 -28.86
N PHE A 951 1.80 -18.25 -27.92
CA PHE A 951 3.07 -18.52 -27.27
C PHE A 951 3.48 -19.96 -27.57
N LEU A 952 4.69 -20.17 -28.08
CA LEU A 952 5.19 -21.49 -28.39
C LEU A 952 6.51 -21.72 -27.66
N ARG A 953 6.57 -22.70 -26.77
CA ARG A 953 7.79 -23.17 -26.12
C ARG A 953 8.37 -24.33 -26.92
N VAL A 954 9.63 -24.25 -27.31
CA VAL A 954 10.32 -25.28 -28.09
C VAL A 954 11.62 -25.66 -27.41
N GLU A 955 11.76 -26.93 -27.07
CA GLU A 955 13.00 -27.52 -26.59
C GLU A 955 13.90 -27.84 -27.79
N LEU A 956 15.14 -27.34 -27.79
CA LEU A 956 16.11 -27.64 -28.85
C LEU A 956 16.98 -28.86 -28.55
N THR A 957 17.26 -29.11 -27.27
CA THR A 957 18.14 -30.17 -26.79
C THR A 957 17.81 -30.48 -25.34
N THR A 958 18.18 -31.67 -24.88
CA THR A 958 18.11 -32.07 -23.46
C THR A 958 19.45 -31.88 -22.73
N GLY A 959 20.51 -31.48 -23.45
CA GLY A 959 21.80 -31.20 -22.83
C GLY A 959 21.76 -29.95 -21.96
N ARG A 960 22.31 -30.02 -20.75
CA ARG A 960 22.49 -28.90 -19.82
C ARG A 960 23.80 -29.11 -19.04
N VAL A 961 24.50 -28.03 -18.70
CA VAL A 961 25.79 -28.13 -17.99
C VAL A 961 25.59 -28.46 -16.50
N GLY A 962 24.56 -27.89 -15.88
CA GLY A 962 24.19 -28.11 -14.48
C GLY A 962 22.75 -28.60 -14.32
N VAL A 963 22.16 -28.31 -13.17
CA VAL A 963 20.74 -28.57 -12.87
C VAL A 963 19.97 -27.25 -12.89
N HIS A 964 18.72 -27.28 -13.34
CA HIS A 964 17.81 -26.14 -13.23
C HIS A 964 17.12 -26.16 -11.85
N ALA A 965 17.11 -25.02 -11.14
CA ALA A 965 16.56 -24.94 -9.79
C ALA A 965 15.10 -25.44 -9.75
N GLY A 966 14.79 -26.32 -8.79
CA GLY A 966 13.43 -26.82 -8.57
C GLY A 966 12.85 -27.69 -9.69
N THR A 967 13.63 -28.11 -10.70
CA THR A 967 13.19 -29.02 -11.76
C THR A 967 13.59 -30.47 -11.43
N PRO A 968 12.75 -31.48 -11.78
CA PRO A 968 13.13 -32.88 -11.64
C PRO A 968 14.49 -33.17 -12.29
N HIS A 969 15.22 -34.17 -11.79
CA HIS A 969 16.58 -34.49 -12.25
C HIS A 969 16.62 -34.69 -13.77
N ALA A 970 17.04 -33.63 -14.49
CA ALA A 970 17.06 -33.57 -15.95
C ALA A 970 17.91 -34.67 -16.60
N GLY A 971 18.88 -35.23 -15.86
CA GLY A 971 19.82 -36.24 -16.35
C GLY A 971 19.18 -37.53 -16.85
N GLU A 972 17.94 -37.83 -16.46
CA GLU A 972 17.21 -39.02 -16.93
C GLU A 972 16.50 -38.80 -18.27
N ILE A 973 16.31 -37.55 -18.70
CA ILE A 973 15.56 -37.22 -19.91
C ILE A 973 16.54 -37.05 -21.07
N GLN A 974 16.53 -37.99 -22.01
CA GLN A 974 17.39 -37.96 -23.20
C GLN A 974 16.55 -37.97 -24.47
N ARG A 975 16.74 -36.97 -25.34
CA ARG A 975 16.12 -36.89 -26.66
C ARG A 975 17.15 -36.57 -27.72
N ALA A 976 16.86 -36.94 -28.96
CA ALA A 976 17.63 -36.43 -30.09
C ALA A 976 17.50 -34.90 -30.15
N PRO A 977 18.58 -34.15 -30.42
CA PRO A 977 18.52 -32.72 -30.65
C PRO A 977 17.57 -32.38 -31.81
N MET A 978 16.92 -31.22 -31.72
CA MET A 978 15.95 -30.73 -32.71
C MET A 978 16.58 -30.64 -34.11
N GLU A 979 15.97 -31.31 -35.08
CA GLU A 979 16.38 -31.19 -36.48
C GLU A 979 15.79 -29.94 -37.15
N GLU A 980 16.53 -29.34 -38.08
CA GLU A 980 16.07 -28.16 -38.85
C GLU A 980 14.76 -28.43 -39.58
N SER A 981 14.61 -29.62 -40.18
CA SER A 981 13.41 -29.98 -40.95
C SER A 981 12.16 -29.99 -40.07
N THR A 982 12.27 -30.48 -38.84
CA THR A 982 11.21 -30.46 -37.83
C THR A 982 10.99 -29.03 -37.35
N PHE A 983 12.04 -28.29 -37.03
CA PHE A 983 11.95 -26.89 -36.57
C PHE A 983 11.23 -25.99 -37.59
N ARG A 984 11.53 -26.11 -38.89
CA ARG A 984 10.82 -25.39 -39.96
C ARG A 984 9.32 -25.70 -39.98
N ARG A 985 8.95 -26.98 -39.83
CA ARG A 985 7.53 -27.40 -39.73
C ARG A 985 6.84 -26.83 -38.49
N ILE A 986 7.59 -26.47 -37.46
CA ILE A 986 7.08 -25.79 -36.27
C ILE A 986 6.87 -24.29 -36.56
N VAL A 987 7.85 -23.58 -37.11
CA VAL A 987 7.79 -22.10 -37.18
C VAL A 987 7.11 -21.52 -38.42
N GLU A 988 7.25 -22.16 -39.59
CA GLU A 988 6.68 -21.66 -40.86
C GLU A 988 5.14 -21.48 -40.84
N PRO A 989 4.35 -22.35 -40.16
CA PRO A 989 2.92 -22.12 -40.02
C PRO A 989 2.54 -20.86 -39.22
N LEU A 990 3.42 -20.36 -38.35
CA LEU A 990 3.14 -19.24 -37.44
C LEU A 990 3.13 -17.88 -38.15
N GLY A 991 3.89 -17.74 -39.24
CA GLY A 991 3.95 -16.50 -40.02
C GLY A 991 2.59 -16.05 -40.58
N LYS A 992 1.62 -16.97 -40.71
CA LYS A 992 0.25 -16.64 -41.16
C LYS A 992 -0.50 -15.72 -40.19
N THR A 993 -0.28 -15.85 -38.88
CA THR A 993 -0.91 -14.96 -37.88
C THR A 993 0.00 -13.81 -37.49
N GLY A 994 1.34 -14.01 -37.57
CA GLY A 994 2.34 -12.96 -37.40
C GLY A 994 2.47 -12.38 -35.99
N ASP A 995 1.76 -12.97 -35.01
CA ASP A 995 1.67 -12.52 -33.62
C ASP A 995 2.20 -13.54 -32.61
N SER A 996 2.82 -14.62 -33.10
CA SER A 996 3.37 -15.68 -32.25
C SER A 996 4.73 -15.28 -31.68
N ALA A 997 4.91 -15.50 -30.38
CA ALA A 997 6.19 -15.42 -29.68
C ALA A 997 6.75 -16.83 -29.44
N LEU A 998 8.01 -17.05 -29.83
CA LEU A 998 8.72 -18.32 -29.66
C LEU A 998 9.65 -18.25 -28.46
N PHE A 999 9.54 -19.21 -27.55
CA PHE A 999 10.40 -19.39 -26.39
C PHE A 999 11.26 -20.62 -26.63
N LEU A 1000 12.56 -20.43 -26.82
CA LEU A 1000 13.55 -21.50 -26.83
C LEU A 1000 13.87 -21.83 -25.38
N ASP A 1001 13.20 -22.86 -24.85
CA ASP A 1001 13.22 -23.24 -23.45
C ASP A 1001 12.77 -24.71 -23.34
N GLY A 1002 13.38 -25.49 -22.46
CA GLY A 1002 13.07 -26.89 -22.22
C GLY A 1002 13.88 -27.46 -21.05
N VAL A 1003 14.01 -28.79 -21.00
CA VAL A 1003 14.83 -29.46 -19.98
C VAL A 1003 16.32 -29.13 -20.17
N GLY A 1004 16.79 -29.03 -21.41
CA GLY A 1004 18.16 -28.62 -21.73
C GLY A 1004 18.34 -27.11 -21.88
N ASP A 1005 19.60 -26.69 -22.01
CA ASP A 1005 19.99 -25.32 -22.36
C ASP A 1005 20.06 -25.18 -23.90
N PRO A 1006 19.26 -24.30 -24.52
CA PRO A 1006 19.23 -24.13 -25.97
C PRO A 1006 20.59 -23.71 -26.56
N LEU A 1007 21.46 -23.02 -25.80
CA LEU A 1007 22.79 -22.61 -26.29
C LEU A 1007 23.76 -23.78 -26.52
N LEU A 1008 23.44 -24.97 -26.00
CA LEU A 1008 24.21 -26.19 -26.25
C LEU A 1008 23.82 -26.87 -27.56
N HIS A 1009 22.75 -26.42 -28.23
CA HIS A 1009 22.42 -26.90 -29.56
C HIS A 1009 23.39 -26.30 -30.60
N PRO A 1010 24.11 -27.10 -31.42
CA PRO A 1010 25.14 -26.57 -32.32
C PRO A 1010 24.68 -25.50 -33.32
N ARG A 1011 23.38 -25.50 -33.65
CA ARG A 1011 22.73 -24.60 -34.63
C ARG A 1011 21.67 -23.67 -34.00
N PHE A 1012 21.80 -23.35 -32.71
CA PHE A 1012 20.81 -22.53 -31.99
C PHE A 1012 20.61 -21.15 -32.65
N ASP A 1013 21.68 -20.54 -33.14
CA ASP A 1013 21.69 -19.26 -33.84
C ASP A 1013 20.96 -19.32 -35.18
N GLU A 1014 21.19 -20.37 -35.96
CA GLU A 1014 20.44 -20.60 -37.21
C GLU A 1014 18.94 -20.77 -36.95
N PHE A 1015 18.56 -21.44 -35.86
CA PHE A 1015 17.14 -21.61 -35.51
C PHE A 1015 16.47 -20.30 -35.10
N ILE A 1016 17.18 -19.39 -34.43
CA ILE A 1016 16.68 -18.03 -34.15
C ILE A 1016 16.37 -17.31 -35.47
N GLU A 1017 17.30 -17.33 -36.42
CA GLU A 1017 17.13 -16.67 -37.71
C GLU A 1017 16.00 -17.30 -38.55
N ILE A 1018 15.93 -18.64 -38.59
CA ILE A 1018 14.86 -19.38 -39.28
C ILE A 1018 13.48 -19.02 -38.73
N ALA A 1019 13.35 -18.90 -37.40
CA ALA A 1019 12.08 -18.51 -36.78
C ALA A 1019 11.65 -17.10 -37.19
N ILE A 1020 12.58 -16.14 -37.16
CA ILE A 1020 12.29 -14.74 -37.49
C ILE A 1020 11.96 -14.59 -38.98
N ASP A 1021 12.70 -15.26 -39.86
CA ASP A 1021 12.42 -15.26 -41.30
C ASP A 1021 11.10 -15.97 -41.65
N ALA A 1022 10.69 -16.94 -40.84
CA ALA A 1022 9.38 -17.59 -40.94
C ALA A 1022 8.21 -16.71 -40.46
N GLY A 1023 8.48 -15.51 -39.94
CA GLY A 1023 7.47 -14.55 -39.50
C GLY A 1023 7.05 -14.67 -38.03
N VAL A 1024 7.86 -15.34 -37.19
CA VAL A 1024 7.71 -15.28 -35.72
C VAL A 1024 8.00 -13.84 -35.25
N ARG A 1025 7.14 -13.30 -34.38
CA ARG A 1025 7.21 -11.89 -33.98
C ARG A 1025 8.42 -11.60 -33.08
N VAL A 1026 8.72 -12.51 -32.18
CA VAL A 1026 9.83 -12.40 -31.23
C VAL A 1026 10.33 -13.79 -30.85
N VAL A 1027 11.65 -13.94 -30.73
CA VAL A 1027 12.30 -15.11 -30.14
C VAL A 1027 12.85 -14.72 -28.77
N SER A 1028 12.39 -15.41 -27.73
CA SER A 1028 12.96 -15.41 -26.38
C SER A 1028 13.78 -16.68 -26.19
N LEU A 1029 14.97 -16.57 -25.60
CA LEU A 1029 15.84 -17.70 -25.30
C LEU A 1029 16.14 -17.74 -23.80
N ARG A 1030 15.85 -18.85 -23.13
CA ARG A 1030 16.12 -19.07 -21.70
C ARG A 1030 17.33 -19.98 -21.51
N THR A 1031 18.31 -19.57 -20.71
CA THR A 1031 19.62 -20.24 -20.61
C THR A 1031 20.22 -20.12 -19.20
N ASP A 1032 21.06 -21.08 -18.82
CA ASP A 1032 21.91 -20.99 -17.62
C ASP A 1032 23.14 -20.07 -17.88
N LEU A 1033 23.38 -19.73 -19.15
CA LEU A 1033 24.51 -18.94 -19.65
C LEU A 1033 25.90 -19.52 -19.25
N ALA A 1034 25.94 -20.80 -18.86
CA ALA A 1034 27.13 -21.53 -18.45
C ALA A 1034 27.92 -22.08 -19.66
N VAL A 1035 28.10 -21.26 -20.69
CA VAL A 1035 28.73 -21.60 -21.98
C VAL A 1035 30.07 -20.88 -22.18
N SER A 1036 30.79 -21.18 -23.27
CA SER A 1036 32.00 -20.47 -23.65
C SER A 1036 31.67 -19.10 -24.28
N GLU A 1037 32.63 -18.18 -24.26
CA GLU A 1037 32.44 -16.79 -24.73
C GLU A 1037 32.06 -16.71 -26.22
N ASP A 1038 32.55 -17.62 -27.06
CA ASP A 1038 32.24 -17.67 -28.49
C ASP A 1038 30.76 -17.98 -28.76
N ILE A 1039 30.10 -18.76 -27.88
CA ILE A 1039 28.67 -19.04 -27.97
C ILE A 1039 27.87 -17.78 -27.62
N VAL A 1040 28.31 -16.99 -26.64
CA VAL A 1040 27.68 -15.70 -26.30
C VAL A 1040 27.81 -14.72 -27.46
N ASP A 1041 28.96 -14.67 -28.13
CA ASP A 1041 29.17 -13.83 -29.31
C ASP A 1041 28.28 -14.25 -30.49
N ARG A 1042 28.11 -15.56 -30.71
CA ARG A 1042 27.17 -16.08 -31.71
C ARG A 1042 25.73 -15.66 -31.39
N LEU A 1043 25.30 -15.74 -30.12
CA LEU A 1043 23.98 -15.28 -29.70
C LEU A 1043 23.78 -13.79 -29.98
N LEU A 1044 24.76 -12.95 -29.65
CA LEU A 1044 24.74 -11.50 -29.91
C LEU A 1044 24.68 -11.15 -31.40
N ALA A 1045 25.18 -12.02 -32.27
CA ALA A 1045 25.12 -11.84 -33.72
C ALA A 1045 23.74 -12.15 -34.34
N THR A 1046 22.80 -12.70 -33.56
CA THR A 1046 21.44 -13.02 -34.00
C THR A 1046 20.46 -11.86 -33.81
N ARG A 1047 19.25 -12.00 -34.37
CA ARG A 1047 18.10 -11.13 -34.14
C ARG A 1047 17.27 -11.54 -32.92
N VAL A 1048 17.82 -12.28 -31.96
CA VAL A 1048 17.13 -12.65 -30.71
C VAL A 1048 16.58 -11.39 -30.02
N GLY A 1049 15.33 -11.44 -29.57
CA GLY A 1049 14.65 -10.29 -28.96
C GLY A 1049 14.85 -10.22 -27.46
N VAL A 1050 14.85 -11.38 -26.79
CA VAL A 1050 14.93 -11.51 -25.34
C VAL A 1050 15.86 -12.67 -24.97
N VAL A 1051 16.74 -12.44 -24.01
CA VAL A 1051 17.59 -13.46 -23.39
C VAL A 1051 17.28 -13.50 -21.90
N GLU A 1052 16.72 -14.62 -21.47
CA GLU A 1052 16.37 -14.93 -20.10
C GLU A 1052 17.51 -15.75 -19.47
N VAL A 1053 18.04 -15.28 -18.34
CA VAL A 1053 19.20 -15.91 -17.68
C VAL A 1053 18.76 -16.43 -16.32
N ASP A 1054 18.74 -17.75 -16.17
CA ASP A 1054 18.47 -18.42 -14.89
C ASP A 1054 19.71 -18.29 -14.00
N LEU A 1055 19.68 -17.31 -13.09
CA LEU A 1055 20.81 -17.00 -12.21
C LEU A 1055 20.67 -17.61 -10.82
N ASP A 1056 19.43 -17.56 -10.28
CA ASP A 1056 18.96 -18.11 -9.00
C ASP A 1056 19.80 -17.80 -7.73
N ALA A 1057 20.85 -16.98 -7.82
CA ALA A 1057 21.79 -16.67 -6.74
C ALA A 1057 22.58 -15.37 -6.95
N GLU A 1058 22.96 -14.72 -5.85
CA GLU A 1058 23.92 -13.62 -5.80
C GLU A 1058 25.32 -14.07 -5.35
N THR A 1059 25.45 -15.30 -4.83
CA THR A 1059 26.72 -15.89 -4.39
C THR A 1059 27.05 -17.20 -5.08
N ALA A 1060 28.35 -17.49 -5.22
CA ALA A 1060 28.83 -18.77 -5.74
C ALA A 1060 28.42 -19.97 -4.87
N GLU A 1061 28.17 -19.75 -3.58
CA GLU A 1061 27.71 -20.80 -2.66
C GLU A 1061 26.26 -21.19 -2.95
N THR A 1062 25.35 -20.22 -2.98
CA THR A 1062 23.93 -20.46 -3.30
C THR A 1062 23.75 -20.99 -4.71
N HIS A 1063 24.49 -20.45 -5.69
CA HIS A 1063 24.49 -20.99 -7.05
C HIS A 1063 24.91 -22.46 -7.09
N ARG A 1064 25.91 -22.86 -6.30
CA ARG A 1064 26.36 -24.25 -6.24
C ARG A 1064 25.31 -25.17 -5.61
N LEU A 1065 24.54 -24.69 -4.63
CA LEU A 1065 23.44 -25.45 -4.03
C LEU A 1065 22.31 -25.70 -5.04
N LEU A 1066 21.99 -24.70 -5.86
CA LEU A 1066 20.86 -24.77 -6.80
C LEU A 1066 21.21 -25.37 -8.18
N HIS A 1067 22.38 -25.06 -8.72
CA HIS A 1067 22.79 -25.46 -10.08
C HIS A 1067 23.91 -26.49 -10.13
N GLY A 1068 24.58 -26.76 -9.00
CA GLY A 1068 25.77 -27.59 -8.95
C GLY A 1068 27.10 -26.83 -9.11
N PRO A 1069 28.24 -27.52 -9.04
CA PRO A 1069 29.55 -26.89 -8.85
C PRO A 1069 30.11 -26.18 -10.10
N GLY A 1070 30.76 -25.03 -9.89
CA GLY A 1070 31.87 -24.57 -10.74
C GLY A 1070 31.56 -23.61 -11.90
N HIS A 1071 30.40 -22.95 -11.93
CA HIS A 1071 30.01 -22.11 -13.09
C HIS A 1071 29.64 -20.64 -12.81
N PHE A 1072 29.42 -20.25 -11.55
CA PHE A 1072 28.94 -18.90 -11.20
C PHE A 1072 29.77 -17.75 -11.80
N GLU A 1073 31.10 -17.74 -11.61
CA GLU A 1073 31.96 -16.67 -12.14
C GLU A 1073 31.92 -16.56 -13.66
N ARG A 1074 31.80 -17.70 -14.36
CA ARG A 1074 31.66 -17.73 -15.81
C ARG A 1074 30.32 -17.18 -16.25
N VAL A 1075 29.23 -17.55 -15.56
CA VAL A 1075 27.88 -17.04 -15.84
C VAL A 1075 27.84 -15.53 -15.66
N ILE A 1076 28.39 -15.00 -14.57
CA ILE A 1076 28.49 -13.55 -14.33
C ILE A 1076 29.32 -12.87 -15.42
N SER A 1077 30.51 -13.40 -15.76
CA SER A 1077 31.34 -12.85 -16.84
C SER A 1077 30.64 -12.83 -18.20
N ASN A 1078 29.94 -13.90 -18.54
CA ASN A 1078 29.16 -13.99 -19.78
C ASN A 1078 27.97 -13.02 -19.76
N LEU A 1079 27.34 -12.81 -18.61
CA LEU A 1079 26.26 -11.84 -18.45
C LEU A 1079 26.77 -10.41 -18.66
N GLU A 1080 27.94 -10.06 -18.12
CA GLU A 1080 28.61 -8.79 -18.39
C GLU A 1080 28.88 -8.60 -19.89
N ARG A 1081 29.38 -9.64 -20.56
CA ARG A 1081 29.64 -9.64 -22.00
C ARG A 1081 28.35 -9.43 -22.80
N LEU A 1082 27.28 -10.14 -22.44
CA LEU A 1082 25.97 -10.02 -23.07
C LEU A 1082 25.42 -8.59 -22.93
N ILE A 1083 25.52 -7.98 -21.73
CA ILE A 1083 25.06 -6.61 -21.47
C ILE A 1083 25.83 -5.59 -22.32
N ALA A 1084 27.15 -5.73 -22.40
CA ALA A 1084 28.02 -4.83 -23.15
C ALA A 1084 27.86 -4.96 -24.67
N GLY A 1085 27.56 -6.17 -25.16
CA GLY A 1085 27.47 -6.48 -26.60
C GLY A 1085 26.16 -6.13 -27.29
N ARG A 1086 25.15 -5.61 -26.57
CA ARG A 1086 23.82 -5.30 -27.13
C ARG A 1086 23.87 -4.22 -28.22
N ARG A 1087 23.03 -4.38 -29.24
CA ARG A 1087 22.83 -3.41 -30.33
C ARG A 1087 21.99 -2.23 -29.85
N ARG A 1088 22.57 -1.02 -29.87
CA ARG A 1088 21.84 0.24 -29.57
C ARG A 1088 20.86 0.58 -30.69
N LEU A 1089 19.68 1.08 -30.31
CA LEU A 1089 18.59 1.40 -31.24
C LEU A 1089 18.51 2.88 -31.60
N GLY A 1090 19.64 3.59 -31.68
CA GLY A 1090 19.65 5.03 -31.91
C GLY A 1090 20.76 5.55 -32.80
N PRO A 1091 20.66 6.81 -33.27
CA PRO A 1091 21.77 7.44 -33.96
C PRO A 1091 22.95 7.56 -33.00
N SER A 1092 24.16 7.40 -33.53
CA SER A 1092 25.40 7.63 -32.78
C SER A 1092 25.44 9.08 -32.28
N VAL A 1093 25.21 9.27 -30.99
CA VAL A 1093 25.42 10.56 -30.31
C VAL A 1093 26.89 10.71 -29.92
N GLU A 1094 27.39 11.94 -29.84
CA GLU A 1094 28.80 12.22 -29.48
C GLU A 1094 29.21 11.58 -28.15
N VAL A 1095 28.29 11.52 -27.18
CA VAL A 1095 28.47 10.83 -25.89
C VAL A 1095 27.27 9.92 -25.64
N PRO A 1096 27.38 8.60 -25.90
CA PRO A 1096 26.28 7.67 -25.66
C PRO A 1096 26.03 7.47 -24.17
N LEU A 1097 24.77 7.25 -23.81
CA LEU A 1097 24.44 6.78 -22.46
C LEU A 1097 25.12 5.42 -22.18
N PRO A 1098 25.36 5.08 -20.90
CA PRO A 1098 25.68 3.70 -20.53
C PRO A 1098 24.70 2.72 -21.21
N ILE A 1099 25.20 1.58 -21.70
CA ILE A 1099 24.38 0.63 -22.48
C ILE A 1099 23.16 0.15 -21.68
N GLU A 1100 23.29 0.12 -20.36
CA GLU A 1100 22.23 -0.22 -19.41
C GLU A 1100 21.09 0.79 -19.38
N LEU A 1101 21.32 2.06 -19.74
CA LEU A 1101 20.30 3.13 -19.75
C LEU A 1101 19.72 3.38 -21.14
N ASP A 1102 20.43 2.95 -22.18
CA ASP A 1102 20.02 3.11 -23.57
C ASP A 1102 19.00 2.04 -24.00
N PHE A 1103 18.23 2.31 -25.05
CA PHE A 1103 17.42 1.28 -25.70
C PHE A 1103 18.35 0.41 -26.55
N ALA A 1104 18.48 -0.85 -26.16
CA ALA A 1104 19.35 -1.81 -26.83
C ALA A 1104 18.78 -3.23 -26.81
N LEU A 1105 19.07 -4.01 -27.85
CA LEU A 1105 18.62 -5.39 -28.01
C LEU A 1105 19.80 -6.39 -28.03
N PRO A 1106 19.59 -7.62 -27.55
CA PRO A 1106 18.35 -8.14 -26.94
C PRO A 1106 18.03 -7.52 -25.58
N TRP A 1107 16.78 -7.66 -25.13
CA TRP A 1107 16.45 -7.48 -23.72
C TRP A 1107 17.11 -8.60 -22.91
N ILE A 1108 17.77 -8.26 -21.81
CA ILE A 1108 18.40 -9.24 -20.92
C ILE A 1108 17.57 -9.27 -19.63
N VAL A 1109 17.09 -10.46 -19.27
CA VAL A 1109 16.19 -10.67 -18.14
C VAL A 1109 16.80 -11.67 -17.17
N PRO A 1110 17.46 -11.21 -16.09
CA PRO A 1110 17.88 -12.08 -15.00
C PRO A 1110 16.65 -12.64 -14.28
N ARG A 1111 16.66 -13.95 -14.04
CA ARG A 1111 15.59 -14.70 -13.36
C ARG A 1111 16.13 -15.41 -12.12
N CYS A 1112 15.29 -15.49 -11.10
CA CYS A 1112 15.55 -16.20 -9.85
C CYS A 1112 14.29 -16.98 -9.43
N VAL A 1113 14.36 -18.30 -9.35
CA VAL A 1113 13.29 -19.13 -8.79
C VAL A 1113 13.32 -19.01 -7.26
N ARG A 1114 12.21 -18.58 -6.65
CA ARG A 1114 12.09 -18.44 -5.20
C ARG A 1114 12.17 -19.81 -4.52
N ARG A 1115 13.22 -19.98 -3.70
CA ARG A 1115 13.55 -21.24 -3.03
C ARG A 1115 14.02 -21.00 -1.60
N VAL A 1116 13.90 -21.99 -0.73
CA VAL A 1116 14.40 -21.88 0.65
C VAL A 1116 15.91 -21.57 0.71
N GLU A 1117 16.68 -22.05 -0.27
CA GLU A 1117 18.12 -21.86 -0.34
C GLU A 1117 18.53 -20.42 -0.71
N ASN A 1118 17.70 -19.67 -1.46
CA ASN A 1118 18.04 -18.34 -1.97
C ASN A 1118 17.11 -17.21 -1.49
N ILE A 1119 16.08 -17.48 -0.70
CA ILE A 1119 15.12 -16.48 -0.21
C ILE A 1119 15.80 -15.29 0.48
N ALA A 1120 16.93 -15.55 1.16
CA ALA A 1120 17.72 -14.52 1.81
C ALA A 1120 18.44 -13.59 0.81
N GLU A 1121 18.71 -14.02 -0.42
CA GLU A 1121 19.43 -13.25 -1.47
C GLU A 1121 18.48 -12.54 -2.46
N ILE A 1122 17.18 -12.87 -2.47
CA ILE A 1122 16.16 -12.22 -3.33
C ILE A 1122 16.19 -10.68 -3.25
N PRO A 1123 16.35 -10.04 -2.08
CA PRO A 1123 16.37 -8.59 -1.99
C PRO A 1123 17.51 -7.96 -2.77
N GLU A 1124 18.71 -8.51 -2.61
CA GLU A 1124 19.93 -8.08 -3.29
C GLU A 1124 19.85 -8.37 -4.80
N PHE A 1125 19.38 -9.56 -5.17
CA PHE A 1125 19.15 -9.95 -6.58
C PHE A 1125 18.20 -8.97 -7.27
N PHE A 1126 17.01 -8.79 -6.70
CA PHE A 1126 15.98 -7.97 -7.33
C PHE A 1126 16.44 -6.52 -7.48
N GLU A 1127 17.01 -5.92 -6.44
CA GLU A 1127 17.46 -4.53 -6.51
C GLU A 1127 18.64 -4.34 -7.48
N ARG A 1128 19.61 -5.26 -7.49
CA ARG A 1128 20.77 -5.19 -8.39
C ARG A 1128 20.32 -5.16 -9.85
N TRP A 1129 19.53 -6.15 -10.25
CA TRP A 1129 19.14 -6.33 -11.65
C TRP A 1129 18.05 -5.37 -12.08
N ARG A 1130 17.09 -5.06 -11.20
CA ARG A 1130 16.05 -4.06 -11.49
C ARG A 1130 16.64 -2.67 -11.65
N ARG A 1131 17.59 -2.27 -10.79
CA ARG A 1131 18.28 -0.98 -10.94
C ARG A 1131 19.13 -0.94 -12.21
N ARG A 1132 19.84 -2.02 -12.52
CA ARG A 1132 20.79 -2.06 -13.63
C ARG A 1132 20.11 -2.20 -14.99
N LEU A 1133 19.27 -3.20 -15.18
CA LEU A 1133 18.65 -3.54 -16.47
C LEU A 1133 17.19 -3.08 -16.58
N GLY A 1134 16.58 -2.68 -15.46
CA GLY A 1134 15.17 -2.28 -15.41
C GLY A 1134 14.20 -3.45 -15.33
N VAL A 1135 14.69 -4.67 -15.27
CA VAL A 1135 13.90 -5.89 -15.13
C VAL A 1135 14.68 -6.90 -14.27
N ALA A 1136 13.96 -7.62 -13.42
CA ALA A 1136 14.40 -8.76 -12.65
C ALA A 1136 13.14 -9.58 -12.37
N VAL A 1137 13.16 -10.87 -12.66
CA VAL A 1137 11.98 -11.74 -12.50
C VAL A 1137 12.24 -12.74 -11.39
N ILE A 1138 11.28 -12.84 -10.48
CA ILE A 1138 11.26 -13.88 -9.45
C ILE A 1138 10.23 -14.91 -9.86
N ASP A 1139 10.62 -16.16 -10.08
CA ASP A 1139 9.72 -17.24 -10.44
C ASP A 1139 9.20 -17.98 -9.20
N GLY A 1140 7.96 -18.47 -9.26
CA GLY A 1140 7.40 -19.39 -8.28
C GLY A 1140 7.87 -20.83 -8.46
N PRO A 1141 7.69 -21.68 -7.44
CA PRO A 1141 7.89 -23.12 -7.61
C PRO A 1141 6.94 -23.67 -8.68
N VAL A 1142 7.34 -24.71 -9.41
CA VAL A 1142 6.49 -25.37 -10.41
C VAL A 1142 5.67 -26.50 -9.76
N ARG A 1143 4.40 -26.65 -10.14
CA ARG A 1143 3.55 -27.79 -9.75
C ARG A 1143 3.95 -29.05 -10.52
N TRP A 1144 4.97 -29.75 -10.05
CA TRP A 1144 5.34 -31.03 -10.64
C TRP A 1144 4.29 -32.11 -10.30
N PRO A 1145 3.97 -33.00 -11.25
CA PRO A 1145 3.19 -34.19 -10.94
C PRO A 1145 3.90 -35.04 -9.88
N GLU A 1146 3.16 -35.64 -8.95
CA GLU A 1146 3.71 -36.48 -7.87
C GLU A 1146 4.65 -37.58 -8.38
N SER A 1147 4.41 -38.08 -9.60
CA SER A 1147 5.25 -39.08 -10.27
C SER A 1147 6.69 -38.64 -10.49
N TYR A 1148 7.00 -37.34 -10.47
CA TYR A 1148 8.36 -36.82 -10.58
C TYR A 1148 9.12 -36.85 -9.25
N GLY A 1149 8.46 -37.10 -8.12
CA GLY A 1149 9.11 -37.20 -6.81
C GLY A 1149 9.85 -35.93 -6.37
N VAL A 1150 9.49 -34.76 -6.90
CA VAL A 1150 10.09 -33.48 -6.48
C VAL A 1150 9.56 -33.12 -5.10
N GLU A 1151 10.46 -32.98 -4.13
CA GLU A 1151 10.09 -32.55 -2.79
C GLU A 1151 9.53 -31.12 -2.82
N PRO A 1152 8.36 -30.88 -2.18
CA PRO A 1152 7.81 -29.54 -2.05
C PRO A 1152 8.78 -28.61 -1.31
N ASP A 1153 8.87 -27.36 -1.77
CA ASP A 1153 9.62 -26.34 -1.07
C ASP A 1153 8.89 -25.98 0.25
N PRO A 1154 9.59 -25.82 1.40
CA PRO A 1154 8.96 -25.47 2.67
C PRO A 1154 8.41 -24.03 2.72
N LEU A 1155 8.76 -23.18 1.76
CA LEU A 1155 8.18 -21.85 1.62
C LEU A 1155 6.70 -21.93 1.19
N SER A 1156 5.93 -20.92 1.59
CA SER A 1156 4.52 -20.82 1.22
C SER A 1156 4.34 -20.79 -0.30
N ASP A 1157 3.56 -21.71 -0.85
CA ASP A 1157 3.24 -21.79 -2.27
C ASP A 1157 2.66 -20.49 -2.84
N THR A 1158 3.12 -20.07 -4.02
CA THR A 1158 2.57 -18.92 -4.74
C THR A 1158 2.01 -19.39 -6.07
N TRP A 1159 0.68 -19.48 -6.13
CA TRP A 1159 0.00 -19.98 -7.32
C TRP A 1159 -0.78 -18.86 -7.99
N PRO A 1160 -0.66 -18.69 -9.32
CA PRO A 1160 -1.51 -17.75 -10.03
C PRO A 1160 -2.99 -18.17 -9.90
N PRO A 1161 -3.94 -17.21 -10.01
CA PRO A 1161 -5.35 -17.53 -10.00
C PRO A 1161 -5.71 -18.50 -11.14
N ALA A 1162 -6.68 -19.39 -10.93
CA ALA A 1162 -7.07 -20.41 -11.93
C ALA A 1162 -7.44 -19.82 -13.30
N ARG A 1163 -8.06 -18.63 -13.33
CA ARG A 1163 -8.38 -17.90 -14.56
C ARG A 1163 -7.14 -17.57 -15.40
N TYR A 1164 -6.00 -17.31 -14.75
CA TYR A 1164 -4.73 -17.09 -15.44
C TYR A 1164 -4.21 -18.39 -16.06
N ASP A 1165 -4.21 -19.49 -15.31
CA ASP A 1165 -3.80 -20.81 -15.81
C ASP A 1165 -4.65 -21.23 -17.02
N GLU A 1166 -5.97 -21.01 -16.97
CA GLU A 1166 -6.89 -21.25 -18.07
C GLU A 1166 -6.52 -20.42 -19.33
N ALA A 1167 -6.25 -19.13 -19.16
CA ALA A 1167 -5.86 -18.24 -20.26
C ALA A 1167 -4.51 -18.63 -20.88
N VAL A 1168 -3.53 -19.02 -20.06
CA VAL A 1168 -2.22 -19.53 -20.52
C VAL A 1168 -2.41 -20.84 -21.28
N ASN A 1169 -3.18 -21.78 -20.72
CA ASN A 1169 -3.46 -23.08 -21.34
C ASN A 1169 -4.17 -22.97 -22.69
N ALA A 1170 -4.96 -21.90 -22.90
CA ALA A 1170 -5.66 -21.61 -24.15
C ALA A 1170 -4.81 -20.88 -25.21
N THR A 1171 -3.60 -20.41 -24.86
CA THR A 1171 -2.76 -19.59 -25.75
C THR A 1171 -1.33 -20.10 -25.94
N ARG A 1172 -0.84 -20.96 -25.04
CA ARG A 1172 0.53 -21.49 -25.03
C ARG A 1172 0.61 -22.97 -25.35
N MET A 1173 1.60 -23.37 -26.15
CA MET A 1173 1.90 -24.76 -26.52
C MET A 1173 3.37 -25.09 -26.28
N THR A 1174 3.68 -26.35 -25.97
CA THR A 1174 5.06 -26.85 -25.86
C THR A 1174 5.33 -27.91 -26.91
N ILE A 1175 6.53 -27.87 -27.51
CA ILE A 1175 7.08 -28.91 -28.39
C ILE A 1175 8.44 -29.34 -27.85
N LEU A 1176 8.62 -30.65 -27.66
CA LEU A 1176 9.86 -31.26 -27.18
C LEU A 1176 10.88 -31.43 -28.30
N ALA A 1177 12.15 -31.70 -27.97
CA ALA A 1177 13.24 -31.78 -28.94
C ALA A 1177 13.01 -32.81 -30.07
N ASP A 1178 12.28 -33.89 -29.77
CA ASP A 1178 11.94 -34.95 -30.72
C ASP A 1178 10.65 -34.68 -31.53
N GLY A 1179 10.10 -33.45 -31.43
CA GLY A 1179 8.90 -33.01 -32.11
C GLY A 1179 7.59 -33.37 -31.40
N SER A 1180 7.62 -34.03 -30.24
CA SER A 1180 6.43 -34.40 -29.49
C SER A 1180 5.72 -33.19 -28.87
N ALA A 1181 4.39 -33.17 -28.92
CA ALA A 1181 3.55 -32.13 -28.32
C ALA A 1181 2.82 -32.66 -27.08
N PRO A 1182 3.32 -32.44 -25.85
CA PRO A 1182 2.64 -32.86 -24.61
C PRO A 1182 1.34 -32.07 -24.38
N SER A 1183 0.34 -32.71 -23.77
CA SER A 1183 -0.90 -32.02 -23.36
C SER A 1183 -0.64 -31.06 -22.19
N ALA A 1184 0.31 -31.35 -21.31
CA ALA A 1184 0.68 -30.51 -20.17
C ALA A 1184 2.15 -30.08 -20.27
N GLU A 1185 2.46 -28.83 -19.93
CA GLU A 1185 3.85 -28.33 -20.03
C GLU A 1185 4.80 -28.90 -18.98
N THR A 1186 4.23 -29.45 -17.90
CA THR A 1186 4.95 -30.17 -16.85
C THR A 1186 5.24 -31.63 -17.21
N ASP A 1187 4.71 -32.14 -18.34
CA ASP A 1187 5.06 -33.47 -18.86
C ASP A 1187 6.38 -33.41 -19.64
N LEU A 1188 7.46 -33.35 -18.86
CA LEU A 1188 8.83 -33.35 -19.37
C LEU A 1188 9.21 -34.65 -20.06
N PHE A 1189 8.50 -35.77 -19.88
CA PHE A 1189 8.78 -37.05 -20.54
C PHE A 1189 8.06 -37.19 -21.89
N GLY A 1190 7.00 -36.41 -22.12
CA GLY A 1190 6.14 -36.51 -23.31
C GLY A 1190 5.16 -37.68 -23.24
N THR A 1191 4.85 -38.18 -22.04
CA THR A 1191 3.95 -39.30 -21.78
C THR A 1191 2.50 -39.01 -22.15
N THR A 1192 2.07 -37.75 -22.08
CA THR A 1192 0.74 -37.28 -22.44
C THR A 1192 0.71 -36.60 -23.80
N SER A 1193 1.68 -36.90 -24.67
CA SER A 1193 1.76 -36.29 -25.99
C SER A 1193 0.58 -36.65 -26.90
N VAL A 1194 0.03 -35.64 -27.56
CA VAL A 1194 -1.07 -35.79 -28.53
C VAL A 1194 -0.57 -36.20 -29.93
N GLY A 1195 0.74 -36.26 -30.12
CA GLY A 1195 1.39 -36.62 -31.38
C GLY A 1195 2.67 -35.82 -31.63
N LYS A 1196 3.30 -36.07 -32.78
CA LYS A 1196 4.57 -35.43 -33.17
C LYS A 1196 4.43 -34.56 -34.41
N VAL A 1197 5.19 -33.46 -34.42
CA VAL A 1197 5.32 -32.58 -35.58
C VAL A 1197 6.00 -33.35 -36.72
N GLY A 1198 5.38 -33.32 -37.91
CA GLY A 1198 5.87 -34.05 -39.09
C GLY A 1198 5.05 -35.30 -39.40
N GLU A 1199 4.50 -35.96 -38.40
CA GLU A 1199 3.40 -36.93 -38.57
C GLU A 1199 2.07 -36.21 -38.74
N ARG A 1200 1.91 -35.11 -37.98
CA ARG A 1200 0.74 -34.24 -38.00
C ARG A 1200 1.17 -32.78 -38.16
N SER A 1201 0.26 -31.93 -38.60
CA SER A 1201 0.53 -30.49 -38.70
C SER A 1201 0.54 -29.86 -37.30
N LEU A 1202 1.28 -28.76 -37.12
CA LEU A 1202 1.27 -28.00 -35.86
C LEU A 1202 -0.15 -27.56 -35.48
N HIS A 1203 -0.98 -27.21 -36.48
CA HIS A 1203 -2.36 -26.80 -36.25
C HIS A 1203 -3.21 -27.93 -35.66
N ASP A 1204 -3.09 -29.15 -36.18
CA ASP A 1204 -3.86 -30.29 -35.67
C ASP A 1204 -3.44 -30.64 -34.23
N LEU A 1205 -2.14 -30.62 -33.95
CA LEU A 1205 -1.61 -30.85 -32.61
C LEU A 1205 -2.09 -29.78 -31.63
N TRP A 1206 -2.06 -28.51 -32.04
CA TRP A 1206 -2.57 -27.41 -31.24
C TRP A 1206 -4.06 -27.55 -30.93
N GLN A 1207 -4.87 -27.96 -31.92
CA GLN A 1207 -6.29 -28.19 -31.71
C GLN A 1207 -6.53 -29.27 -30.64
N ASP A 1208 -5.80 -30.38 -30.70
CA ASP A 1208 -5.94 -31.48 -29.75
C ASP A 1208 -5.46 -31.10 -28.34
N VAL A 1209 -4.31 -30.41 -28.22
CA VAL A 1209 -3.79 -29.93 -26.93
C VAL A 1209 -4.84 -29.07 -26.23
N VAL A 1210 -5.40 -28.07 -26.93
CA VAL A 1210 -6.40 -27.18 -26.34
C VAL A 1210 -7.70 -27.92 -26.03
N GLN A 1211 -8.14 -28.86 -26.88
CA GLN A 1211 -9.35 -29.64 -26.61
C GLN A 1211 -9.22 -30.54 -25.38
N ILE A 1212 -8.05 -31.18 -25.18
CA ILE A 1212 -7.79 -31.99 -23.98
C ILE A 1212 -7.81 -31.10 -22.74
N ARG A 1213 -7.07 -29.98 -22.76
CA ARG A 1213 -7.04 -29.02 -21.64
C ARG A 1213 -8.42 -28.47 -21.30
N ARG A 1214 -9.25 -28.15 -22.31
CA ARG A 1214 -10.64 -27.72 -22.10
C ARG A 1214 -11.48 -28.79 -21.39
N ARG A 1215 -11.39 -30.05 -21.82
CA ARG A 1215 -12.11 -31.17 -21.17
C ARG A 1215 -11.66 -31.40 -19.74
N GLU A 1216 -10.36 -31.26 -19.46
CA GLU A 1216 -9.83 -31.37 -18.09
C GLU A 1216 -10.31 -30.22 -17.20
N SER A 1217 -10.38 -28.99 -17.75
CA SER A 1217 -10.94 -27.82 -17.06
C SER A 1217 -12.44 -28.01 -16.75
N ASP A 1218 -13.22 -28.49 -17.72
CA ASP A 1218 -14.65 -28.77 -17.57
C ASP A 1218 -14.93 -29.95 -16.62
N GLY A 1219 -14.01 -30.92 -16.56
CA GLY A 1219 -14.08 -32.04 -15.60
C GLY A 1219 -13.80 -31.60 -14.16
N ARG A 1220 -12.93 -30.61 -13.96
CA ARG A 1220 -12.64 -29.99 -12.65
C ARG A 1220 -13.77 -29.07 -12.17
N SER A 1221 -14.56 -28.48 -13.09
CA SER A 1221 -15.75 -27.68 -12.73
C SER A 1221 -16.99 -28.52 -12.40
N GLY A 1222 -16.91 -29.86 -12.45
CA GLY A 1222 -17.96 -30.76 -11.96
C GLY A 1222 -18.33 -30.62 -10.47
N THR A 1223 -17.53 -29.87 -9.70
CA THR A 1223 -17.82 -29.48 -8.30
C THR A 1223 -18.23 -28.02 -8.11
N SER A 1224 -18.43 -27.22 -9.17
CA SER A 1224 -19.03 -25.89 -9.10
C SER A 1224 -19.84 -25.57 -10.36
N ARG A 1225 -21.17 -25.49 -10.21
CA ARG A 1225 -22.14 -25.33 -11.31
C ARG A 1225 -21.79 -24.17 -12.26
N PRO A 1226 -21.97 -24.32 -13.58
CA PRO A 1226 -21.84 -23.21 -14.52
C PRO A 1226 -23.00 -22.21 -14.35
N PHE A 1227 -22.67 -20.92 -14.31
CA PHE A 1227 -23.62 -19.81 -14.43
C PHE A 1227 -24.47 -19.98 -15.70
N GLN A 1228 -25.77 -20.17 -15.54
CA GLN A 1228 -26.72 -19.98 -16.64
C GLN A 1228 -26.91 -18.48 -16.88
N PRO A 1229 -26.90 -18.01 -18.13
CA PRO A 1229 -27.29 -16.63 -18.43
C PRO A 1229 -28.78 -16.46 -18.08
N ALA A 1230 -29.07 -15.48 -17.23
CA ALA A 1230 -30.44 -15.12 -16.87
C ALA A 1230 -31.25 -14.82 -18.14
N ARG A 1231 -32.32 -15.59 -18.37
CA ARG A 1231 -33.36 -15.25 -19.33
C ARG A 1231 -34.42 -14.42 -18.61
N SER A 1232 -34.44 -13.12 -18.92
CA SER A 1232 -35.54 -12.14 -18.99
C SER A 1232 -35.17 -10.83 -18.34
#